data_AF-A0A8J8MCW6-F1
#
_entry.id   AF-A0A8J8MCW6-F1
#
_cell.length_a   1.000
_cell.length_b   1.000
_cell.length_c   1.000
_cell.angle_alpha   90.00
_cell.angle_beta   90.00
_cell.angle_gamma   90.00
#
_symmetry.space_group_name_H-M   'P 1'
#
loop_
_entity.id
_entity.type
_entity.pdbx_description
1 polymer ?
#
loop_
_entity_poly.entity_id
_entity_poly.type
_entity_poly.pdbx_seq_one_letter_code
_entity_poly.pdbx_strand_id
1 'polypeptide(L)'
;MEEHYEMRKNDKVTVGRFFSFKTLLQDDNRIDMSRSYGAERLSEKFLSAGYSCKLMSGMGMSGRLSTIDFDIPKSYSNNVLVFFSLFANEIPTSNNFVVGIEFDGQPALIEWVDLIECNKWLNQKSASFPIPTGAKKARIFLELPPVYRASNSAYIDNVGIYFDEPYVDKPKQYAIFSDTDGAITAHNIENGEEEWTFETDNGFLTAKPVVVDDVVYFGDGNTTCCLYALYTNSGIVKWKYEMEGSIDATPEVFDSKVYISTSKGFLYAIDKETGKKIERYDILHLQPGKDMKIYSNVLSDNIIYLTSDKGFYAFDIATKVVISSFDLDYPVKGVPAILNYVAYYGDVKGSVYAMDIINNQCRWRKTFNMPIHSSPLISGNYLIVGCDNGSLYVLDLKDGEVQSECSIEGHPVRSYTLASNQLFVTFNNIDADIYAFDIRYDMPSSMLEEDMTNYTNIDIKTIDGTNPFRFTWKYNITNGVERDPMIIGNRVCFAASDGFCYCLDKDDGSVIWKDIVTTPNFTSPVLVPLNKHLCVSRRYDQYCYLMSHNSFAYFLDGWWIGNQEFTLTEQLNYGVRGLMLDIYKEKINGVDQIVMYHGTKWSSYSWLFLDDAMKEIGIWLKNNPTEVVTIQFENRVFDPKLVQKAFDDGGVSDMIFYADRVNTGESGYSWEPVLKKGWPSIGWMVENDKRLVVFAEKKGDGLPYVWDYTVETKYGEDSLKGNYDERDESDSIPLSKNRSLYTVNNFPTIWYLNILKLRTYKSINGFNTLIARCNTCKFNPRFFEDEKLGWEHHLPNFLAVDFVTRGADGGPLRAVEEINKYWEEKIKKQEEYYV
;
A
#
# COMPACT_ATOMS: atom_id res chain seq x y z
N MET A 1 26.39 -38.95 28.65
CA MET A 1 27.48 -38.08 28.15
C MET A 1 28.85 -38.49 28.69
N GLU A 2 29.02 -38.86 29.96
CA GLU A 2 30.30 -39.41 30.45
C GLU A 2 30.67 -40.77 29.82
N GLU A 3 29.69 -41.57 29.37
CA GLU A 3 29.96 -42.88 28.76
C GLU A 3 30.26 -42.85 27.25
N HIS A 4 30.14 -41.70 26.57
CA HIS A 4 30.23 -41.63 25.10
C HIS A 4 31.41 -40.86 24.51
N TYR A 5 32.25 -40.20 25.32
CA TYR A 5 33.37 -39.40 24.82
C TYR A 5 34.63 -39.61 25.66
N GLU A 6 35.73 -40.01 25.02
CA GLU A 6 37.07 -40.08 25.63
C GLU A 6 37.62 -38.67 25.91
N MET A 7 37.02 -37.94 26.85
CA MET A 7 37.57 -36.66 27.31
C MET A 7 38.58 -36.90 28.43
N ARG A 8 39.76 -36.28 28.35
CA ARG A 8 40.76 -36.37 29.43
C ARG A 8 40.55 -35.23 30.42
N LYS A 9 40.76 -35.54 31.70
CA LYS A 9 40.76 -34.54 32.78
C LYS A 9 41.89 -33.54 32.47
N ASN A 10 41.54 -32.29 32.10
CA ASN A 10 42.37 -31.13 31.70
C ASN A 10 42.16 -30.58 30.27
N ASP A 11 41.26 -31.14 29.46
CA ASP A 11 40.91 -30.53 28.16
C ASP A 11 40.16 -29.19 28.36
N LYS A 12 40.64 -28.12 27.71
CA LYS A 12 39.99 -26.80 27.71
C LYS A 12 38.93 -26.76 26.60
N VAL A 13 37.66 -26.69 27.00
CA VAL A 13 36.51 -26.75 26.09
C VAL A 13 35.81 -25.40 26.02
N THR A 14 35.48 -24.93 24.83
CA THR A 14 34.56 -23.78 24.62
C THR A 14 33.20 -24.33 24.22
N VAL A 15 32.13 -23.89 24.90
CA VAL A 15 30.74 -24.31 24.66
C VAL A 15 29.98 -23.12 24.07
N GLY A 16 29.66 -23.18 22.77
CA GLY A 16 28.74 -22.23 22.12
C GLY A 16 27.29 -22.72 22.26
N ARG A 17 26.34 -21.80 22.51
CA ARG A 17 24.90 -22.08 22.56
C ARG A 17 24.17 -21.28 21.47
N PHE A 18 23.29 -21.95 20.73
CA PHE A 18 22.30 -21.29 19.85
C PHE A 18 20.96 -21.11 20.58
N PHE A 19 20.32 -19.96 20.38
CA PHE A 19 18.89 -19.75 20.62
C PHE A 19 18.26 -19.28 19.31
N SER A 20 17.00 -19.64 19.07
CA SER A 20 16.11 -18.94 18.14
C SER A 20 14.93 -18.45 18.98
N PHE A 21 14.58 -17.17 18.87
CA PHE A 21 13.33 -16.63 19.40
C PHE A 21 12.68 -15.60 18.48
N LYS A 22 11.34 -15.67 18.52
CA LYS A 22 10.27 -14.72 18.19
C LYS A 22 10.69 -13.25 18.02
N THR A 23 10.14 -12.65 16.97
CA THR A 23 10.16 -11.23 16.62
C THR A 23 9.80 -10.34 17.81
N LEU A 24 10.69 -9.40 18.16
CA LEU A 24 10.39 -8.15 18.86
C LEU A 24 11.35 -7.10 18.28
N LEU A 25 10.80 -6.18 17.50
CA LEU A 25 11.42 -4.88 17.25
C LEU A 25 11.16 -4.02 18.48
N GLN A 26 12.20 -3.58 19.20
CA GLN A 26 12.27 -2.23 19.75
C GLN A 26 13.68 -1.93 20.25
N ASP A 27 14.18 -0.77 19.81
CA ASP A 27 15.33 -0.08 20.38
C ASP A 27 15.03 0.29 21.84
N ASP A 28 15.63 -0.44 22.80
CA ASP A 28 16.36 0.13 23.94
C ASP A 28 16.82 -0.96 24.93
N ASN A 29 18.03 -0.75 25.49
CA ASN A 29 18.86 -1.69 26.26
C ASN A 29 18.28 -2.27 27.57
N ARG A 30 17.18 -3.03 27.57
CA ARG A 30 16.79 -3.89 28.72
C ARG A 30 16.04 -5.16 28.30
N ILE A 31 16.62 -6.34 28.58
CA ILE A 31 16.00 -7.66 28.35
C ILE A 31 15.87 -8.40 29.69
N ASP A 32 14.68 -8.98 29.94
CA ASP A 32 14.37 -9.81 31.11
C ASP A 32 14.70 -11.29 30.83
N MET A 33 15.40 -11.94 31.76
CA MET A 33 16.03 -13.27 31.63
C MET A 33 15.20 -14.41 32.25
N SER A 34 13.90 -14.26 32.44
CA SER A 34 13.14 -15.10 33.39
C SER A 34 12.85 -16.57 33.00
N ARG A 35 13.53 -17.19 32.02
CA ARG A 35 13.29 -18.61 31.65
C ARG A 35 14.56 -19.44 31.34
N SER A 36 15.60 -19.37 32.17
CA SER A 36 16.91 -20.04 31.98
C SER A 36 17.24 -21.22 32.92
N TYR A 37 16.29 -21.84 33.61
CA TYR A 37 16.58 -22.81 34.71
C TYR A 37 17.38 -24.08 34.35
N GLY A 38 17.48 -24.49 33.08
CA GLY A 38 18.12 -25.77 32.67
C GLY A 38 19.63 -25.69 32.36
N ALA A 39 20.10 -24.57 31.82
CA ALA A 39 21.47 -24.44 31.30
C ALA A 39 22.47 -23.96 32.36
N GLU A 40 22.01 -23.15 33.31
CA GLU A 40 22.79 -22.73 34.49
C GLU A 40 23.23 -23.97 35.28
N ARG A 41 22.31 -24.91 35.56
CA ARG A 41 22.60 -26.20 36.20
C ARG A 41 23.61 -27.09 35.46
N LEU A 42 23.66 -27.02 34.12
CA LEU A 42 24.64 -27.80 33.34
C LEU A 42 26.01 -27.14 33.38
N SER A 43 26.06 -25.81 33.24
CA SER A 43 27.31 -25.02 33.33
C SER A 43 27.97 -25.12 34.71
N GLU A 44 27.17 -25.12 35.79
CA GLU A 44 27.63 -25.36 37.15
C GLU A 44 28.21 -26.77 37.31
N LYS A 45 27.60 -27.79 36.69
CA LYS A 45 28.13 -29.16 36.69
C LYS A 45 29.48 -29.27 35.98
N PHE A 46 29.66 -28.65 34.82
CA PHE A 46 30.95 -28.66 34.11
C PHE A 46 32.03 -27.85 34.83
N LEU A 47 31.71 -26.68 35.40
CA LEU A 47 32.63 -25.92 36.24
C LEU A 47 33.04 -26.73 37.48
N SER A 48 32.09 -27.42 38.12
CA SER A 48 32.35 -28.28 39.28
C SER A 48 33.20 -29.53 38.97
N ALA A 49 33.23 -29.95 37.69
CA ALA A 49 34.04 -31.07 37.21
C ALA A 49 35.46 -30.64 36.73
N GLY A 50 35.81 -29.35 36.86
CA GLY A 50 37.15 -28.82 36.56
C GLY A 50 37.34 -28.29 35.14
N TYR A 51 36.27 -28.09 34.38
CA TYR A 51 36.32 -27.53 33.01
C TYR A 51 36.17 -26.00 33.03
N SER A 52 36.87 -25.29 32.14
CA SER A 52 36.64 -23.86 31.91
C SER A 52 35.46 -23.67 30.95
N CYS A 53 34.41 -22.94 31.36
CA CYS A 53 33.21 -22.72 30.54
C CYS A 53 32.92 -21.21 30.39
N LYS A 54 32.53 -20.76 29.19
CA LYS A 54 32.04 -19.39 28.94
C LYS A 54 30.70 -19.47 28.20
N LEU A 55 29.63 -19.02 28.84
CA LEU A 55 28.30 -18.93 28.23
C LEU A 55 28.29 -17.72 27.26
N MET A 56 27.92 -17.92 26.00
CA MET A 56 27.79 -16.83 25.03
C MET A 56 26.45 -16.91 24.31
N SER A 57 25.79 -15.76 24.14
CA SER A 57 24.48 -15.58 23.49
C SER A 57 24.62 -14.69 22.25
N GLY A 58 23.98 -15.04 21.14
CA GLY A 58 23.82 -14.20 19.95
C GLY A 58 22.34 -13.99 19.59
N MET A 59 22.02 -12.86 18.95
CA MET A 59 20.69 -12.49 18.45
C MET A 59 20.63 -12.59 16.93
N GLY A 60 19.49 -13.02 16.37
CA GLY A 60 19.16 -12.89 14.95
C GLY A 60 17.73 -12.38 14.79
N MET A 61 17.53 -11.37 13.94
CA MET A 61 16.20 -10.86 13.56
C MET A 61 15.62 -11.66 12.38
N SER A 62 14.30 -11.63 12.25
CA SER A 62 13.51 -12.35 11.23
C SER A 62 14.04 -12.21 9.80
N GLY A 63 14.07 -13.33 9.06
CA GLY A 63 14.05 -13.36 7.59
C GLY A 63 15.37 -13.55 6.85
N ARG A 64 16.54 -13.34 7.47
CA ARG A 64 17.85 -13.62 6.84
C ARG A 64 18.89 -13.97 7.92
N LEU A 65 19.65 -15.05 7.65
CA LEU A 65 20.93 -15.44 8.26
C LEU A 65 21.04 -15.36 9.80
N SER A 66 21.27 -16.50 10.46
CA SER A 66 21.85 -16.50 11.82
C SER A 66 23.32 -16.85 11.74
N THR A 67 24.20 -15.87 11.98
CA THR A 67 25.67 -16.04 11.97
C THR A 67 26.26 -15.65 13.32
N ILE A 68 27.15 -16.49 13.85
CA ILE A 68 27.91 -16.23 15.06
C ILE A 68 29.40 -16.23 14.72
N ASP A 69 30.03 -15.06 14.83
CA ASP A 69 31.47 -14.87 14.66
C ASP A 69 32.16 -14.78 16.04
N PHE A 70 33.32 -15.42 16.19
CA PHE A 70 34.11 -15.33 17.43
C PHE A 70 35.62 -15.45 17.22
N ASP A 71 36.37 -14.75 18.08
CA ASP A 71 37.83 -14.87 18.16
C ASP A 71 38.24 -16.11 18.97
N ILE A 72 39.20 -16.86 18.46
CA ILE A 72 39.78 -18.05 19.09
C ILE A 72 40.95 -17.60 19.98
N PRO A 73 40.86 -17.74 21.32
CA PRO A 73 41.92 -17.26 22.20
C PRO A 73 43.17 -18.14 22.08
N LYS A 74 44.37 -17.52 22.06
CA LYS A 74 45.67 -18.19 21.86
C LYS A 74 45.97 -19.36 22.82
N SER A 75 45.23 -19.50 23.92
CA SER A 75 45.40 -20.54 24.95
C SER A 75 44.52 -21.80 24.77
N TYR A 76 43.74 -21.88 23.69
CA TYR A 76 42.83 -23.00 23.38
C TYR A 76 43.29 -23.66 22.09
N SER A 77 44.02 -24.78 22.17
CA SER A 77 44.79 -25.26 21.02
C SER A 77 44.25 -26.50 20.32
N ASN A 78 43.20 -27.19 20.80
CA ASN A 78 42.91 -28.52 20.27
C ASN A 78 41.49 -28.73 19.70
N ASN A 79 40.39 -28.31 20.34
CA ASN A 79 39.02 -28.55 19.83
C ASN A 79 38.01 -27.46 20.26
N VAL A 80 36.99 -27.18 19.43
CA VAL A 80 35.75 -26.48 19.84
C VAL A 80 34.62 -27.50 19.97
N LEU A 81 33.84 -27.46 21.06
CA LEU A 81 32.58 -28.19 21.17
C LEU A 81 31.42 -27.22 20.92
N VAL A 82 30.75 -27.40 19.79
CA VAL A 82 29.53 -26.65 19.48
C VAL A 82 28.34 -27.51 19.87
N PHE A 83 27.48 -27.01 20.75
CA PHE A 83 26.23 -27.66 21.10
C PHE A 83 25.08 -26.92 20.42
N PHE A 84 24.38 -27.62 19.53
CA PHE A 84 23.17 -27.12 18.93
C PHE A 84 21.97 -27.62 19.75
N SER A 85 21.15 -26.70 20.25
CA SER A 85 19.86 -27.02 20.87
C SER A 85 18.80 -26.14 20.24
N LEU A 86 17.93 -26.76 19.44
CA LEU A 86 16.76 -26.12 18.87
C LEU A 86 15.53 -26.56 19.68
N PHE A 87 14.80 -25.60 20.26
CA PHE A 87 13.45 -25.84 20.76
C PHE A 87 12.48 -25.71 19.58
N ALA A 88 12.45 -26.70 18.69
CA ALA A 88 11.56 -26.67 17.55
C ALA A 88 10.20 -27.26 17.94
N ASN A 89 9.21 -26.40 18.19
CA ASN A 89 7.80 -26.79 18.09
C ASN A 89 7.01 -25.94 17.08
N GLU A 90 7.61 -24.95 16.43
CA GLU A 90 6.91 -24.07 15.47
C GLU A 90 7.88 -23.55 14.39
N ILE A 91 8.15 -24.33 13.34
CA ILE A 91 8.75 -23.83 12.09
C ILE A 91 7.91 -24.37 10.92
N PRO A 92 7.55 -23.54 9.92
CA PRO A 92 6.74 -23.99 8.78
C PRO A 92 7.41 -25.13 8.03
N THR A 93 6.64 -26.18 7.74
CA THR A 93 7.09 -27.37 7.02
C THR A 93 7.27 -27.07 5.53
N SER A 94 8.50 -26.79 5.06
CA SER A 94 8.95 -27.12 3.68
C SER A 94 10.37 -26.68 3.29
N ASN A 95 11.14 -25.92 4.08
CA ASN A 95 12.43 -25.39 3.60
C ASN A 95 13.64 -26.18 4.12
N ASN A 96 14.58 -26.53 3.23
CA ASN A 96 15.93 -27.01 3.58
C ASN A 96 16.79 -25.82 4.01
N PHE A 97 17.74 -26.04 4.93
CA PHE A 97 18.70 -25.01 5.39
C PHE A 97 20.13 -25.48 5.18
N VAL A 98 21.06 -24.55 5.00
CA VAL A 98 22.50 -24.77 5.00
C VAL A 98 23.03 -24.46 6.39
N VAL A 99 23.70 -25.43 7.01
CA VAL A 99 24.43 -25.21 8.26
C VAL A 99 25.92 -25.26 7.96
N GLY A 100 26.65 -24.23 8.38
CA GLY A 100 28.08 -24.16 8.12
C GLY A 100 28.93 -23.70 9.31
N ILE A 101 30.18 -24.14 9.29
CA ILE A 101 31.24 -23.69 10.19
C ILE A 101 32.44 -23.29 9.32
N GLU A 102 32.97 -22.09 9.56
CA GLU A 102 34.14 -21.53 8.90
C GLU A 102 35.20 -21.13 9.93
N PHE A 103 36.47 -21.20 9.55
CA PHE A 103 37.61 -20.68 10.31
C PHE A 103 38.41 -19.71 9.45
N ASP A 104 38.59 -18.47 9.91
CA ASP A 104 39.22 -17.38 9.14
C ASP A 104 38.69 -17.26 7.69
N GLY A 105 37.38 -17.48 7.50
CA GLY A 105 36.70 -17.44 6.19
C GLY A 105 36.88 -18.69 5.31
N GLN A 106 37.51 -19.75 5.83
CA GLN A 106 37.62 -21.04 5.14
C GLN A 106 36.60 -22.04 5.70
N PRO A 107 35.76 -22.67 4.85
CA PRO A 107 34.73 -23.59 5.32
C PRO A 107 35.34 -24.89 5.85
N ALA A 108 34.96 -25.24 7.07
CA ALA A 108 35.27 -26.53 7.70
C ALA A 108 34.10 -27.52 7.62
N LEU A 109 32.86 -27.02 7.56
CA LEU A 109 31.66 -27.81 7.32
C LEU A 109 30.63 -26.95 6.59
N ILE A 110 30.00 -27.49 5.55
CA ILE A 110 28.78 -26.94 4.94
C ILE A 110 27.90 -28.15 4.61
N GLU A 111 26.76 -28.28 5.27
CA GLU A 111 25.81 -29.37 5.03
C GLU A 111 24.41 -28.82 4.78
N TRP A 112 23.69 -29.48 3.88
CA TRP A 112 22.29 -29.24 3.60
C TRP A 112 21.44 -30.13 4.49
N VAL A 113 20.57 -29.53 5.29
CA VAL A 113 19.79 -30.24 6.30
C VAL A 113 18.31 -29.99 6.08
N ASP A 114 17.55 -31.07 5.93
CA ASP A 114 16.08 -31.05 5.95
C ASP A 114 15.61 -30.64 7.34
N LEU A 115 14.71 -29.68 7.42
CA LEU A 115 14.17 -29.15 8.67
C LEU A 115 13.53 -30.24 9.56
N ILE A 116 12.89 -31.25 8.96
CA ILE A 116 12.25 -32.37 9.67
C ILE A 116 13.32 -33.25 10.32
N GLU A 117 14.46 -33.41 9.67
CA GLU A 117 15.60 -34.14 10.20
C GLU A 117 16.55 -33.25 11.03
N CYS A 118 16.37 -31.92 11.05
CA CYS A 118 17.29 -30.99 11.69
C CYS A 118 17.53 -31.30 13.17
N ASN A 119 16.48 -31.54 13.95
CA ASN A 119 16.66 -31.95 15.36
C ASN A 119 17.39 -33.29 15.50
N LYS A 120 17.22 -34.22 14.56
CA LYS A 120 17.89 -35.52 14.57
C LYS A 120 19.35 -35.38 14.14
N TRP A 121 19.62 -34.56 13.13
CA TRP A 121 20.93 -34.19 12.62
C TRP A 121 21.75 -33.43 13.67
N LEU A 122 21.19 -32.40 14.30
CA LEU A 122 21.85 -31.61 15.36
C LEU A 122 22.20 -32.49 16.57
N ASN A 123 21.32 -33.40 16.96
CA ASN A 123 21.58 -34.36 18.03
C ASN A 123 22.63 -35.42 17.65
N GLN A 124 22.72 -35.82 16.38
CA GLN A 124 23.74 -36.77 15.88
C GLN A 124 25.12 -36.12 15.63
N LYS A 125 25.15 -34.84 15.22
CA LYS A 125 26.35 -34.10 14.80
C LYS A 125 26.86 -33.09 15.84
N SER A 126 26.34 -33.15 17.08
CA SER A 126 26.94 -32.52 18.26
C SER A 126 28.33 -33.15 18.50
N ALA A 127 29.33 -32.66 17.79
CA ALA A 127 30.67 -33.23 17.72
C ALA A 127 31.71 -32.14 18.04
N SER A 128 32.85 -32.58 18.56
CA SER A 128 34.03 -31.73 18.69
C SER A 128 34.63 -31.46 17.32
N PHE A 129 34.76 -30.20 16.93
CA PHE A 129 35.42 -29.83 15.69
C PHE A 129 36.88 -29.47 15.99
N PRO A 130 37.86 -30.10 15.31
CA PRO A 130 39.26 -29.73 15.45
C PRO A 130 39.48 -28.33 14.86
N ILE A 131 40.12 -27.45 15.64
CA ILE A 131 40.47 -26.10 15.16
C ILE A 131 41.71 -26.24 14.26
N PRO A 132 41.71 -25.69 13.03
CA PRO A 132 42.91 -25.64 12.22
C PRO A 132 44.05 -24.91 12.95
N THR A 133 45.25 -25.50 12.95
CA THR A 133 46.41 -24.94 13.66
C THR A 133 46.69 -23.50 13.22
N GLY A 134 46.53 -22.54 14.14
CA GLY A 134 46.78 -21.11 13.89
C GLY A 134 45.56 -20.27 13.51
N ALA A 135 44.37 -20.88 13.41
CA ALA A 135 43.13 -20.15 13.16
C ALA A 135 42.84 -19.12 14.27
N LYS A 136 42.43 -17.91 13.90
CA LYS A 136 42.18 -16.79 14.82
C LYS A 136 40.71 -16.49 15.01
N LYS A 137 39.87 -16.77 14.03
CA LYS A 137 38.43 -16.58 14.07
C LYS A 137 37.69 -17.82 13.61
N ALA A 138 36.51 -18.01 14.15
CA ALA A 138 35.55 -19.00 13.70
C ALA A 138 34.19 -18.34 13.49
N ARG A 139 33.46 -18.84 12.51
CA ARG A 139 32.11 -18.44 12.15
C ARG A 139 31.23 -19.68 12.11
N ILE A 140 30.04 -19.60 12.68
CA ILE A 140 29.01 -20.64 12.56
C ILE A 140 27.77 -19.98 12.00
N PHE A 141 27.18 -20.55 10.94
CA PHE A 141 26.03 -19.96 10.27
C PHE A 141 24.94 -20.97 9.95
N LEU A 142 23.72 -20.46 9.88
CA LEU A 142 22.53 -21.15 9.38
C LEU A 142 21.85 -20.26 8.35
N GLU A 143 21.81 -20.75 7.10
CA GLU A 143 21.36 -20.02 5.92
C GLU A 143 20.20 -20.75 5.24
N LEU A 144 19.22 -19.99 4.74
CA LEU A 144 18.24 -20.53 3.79
C LEU A 144 18.82 -20.45 2.38
N PRO A 145 18.67 -21.48 1.53
CA PRO A 145 19.05 -21.35 0.13
C PRO A 145 18.24 -20.25 -0.57
N PRO A 146 18.81 -19.60 -1.59
CA PRO A 146 18.05 -18.68 -2.42
C PRO A 146 16.88 -19.43 -3.07
N VAL A 147 15.65 -19.04 -2.75
CA VAL A 147 14.45 -19.56 -3.40
C VAL A 147 14.39 -18.92 -4.78
N TYR A 148 14.88 -19.62 -5.79
CA TYR A 148 14.50 -19.34 -7.17
C TYR A 148 13.03 -19.74 -7.33
N ARG A 149 12.11 -18.77 -7.49
CA ARG A 149 10.76 -19.06 -7.97
C ARG A 149 10.85 -19.49 -9.43
N ALA A 150 10.98 -20.80 -9.65
CA ALA A 150 10.66 -21.40 -10.93
C ALA A 150 9.16 -21.72 -10.95
N SER A 151 8.42 -21.08 -11.84
CA SER A 151 7.13 -21.57 -12.32
C SER A 151 7.35 -22.94 -12.96
N ASN A 152 6.91 -24.02 -12.31
CA ASN A 152 6.22 -25.15 -12.94
C ASN A 152 5.94 -26.25 -11.91
N SER A 153 4.68 -26.67 -11.92
CA SER A 153 4.16 -27.86 -11.27
C SER A 153 4.96 -29.12 -11.64
N ALA A 154 5.46 -29.85 -10.65
CA ALA A 154 5.82 -31.26 -10.79
C ALA A 154 5.46 -32.02 -9.52
N TYR A 155 4.51 -32.94 -9.68
CA TYR A 155 4.02 -33.91 -8.71
C TYR A 155 5.15 -34.76 -8.10
N ILE A 156 5.17 -34.89 -6.77
CA ILE A 156 5.69 -36.07 -6.08
C ILE A 156 4.66 -36.47 -5.01
N ASP A 157 4.01 -37.61 -5.23
CA ASP A 157 3.13 -38.28 -4.28
C ASP A 157 3.90 -38.75 -3.06
N ASN A 158 3.51 -38.29 -1.87
CA ASN A 158 3.44 -39.10 -0.64
C ASN A 158 2.74 -38.32 0.48
N VAL A 159 1.44 -38.60 0.65
CA VAL A 159 0.62 -38.40 1.86
C VAL A 159 0.94 -37.12 2.68
N GLY A 160 0.79 -35.97 2.06
CA GLY A 160 0.58 -34.69 2.73
C GLY A 160 -0.88 -34.30 2.61
N ILE A 161 -1.53 -33.98 3.74
CA ILE A 161 -2.84 -33.30 3.70
C ILE A 161 -2.55 -31.89 3.15
N TYR A 162 -2.79 -31.69 1.86
CA TYR A 162 -2.72 -30.38 1.23
C TYR A 162 -3.86 -29.52 1.78
N PHE A 163 -3.50 -28.44 2.48
CA PHE A 163 -4.40 -27.31 2.63
C PHE A 163 -4.24 -26.49 1.35
N ASP A 164 -5.29 -26.39 0.55
CA ASP A 164 -5.34 -25.37 -0.51
C ASP A 164 -4.95 -24.01 0.11
N GLU A 165 -4.20 -23.20 -0.62
CA GLU A 165 -3.93 -21.81 -0.22
C GLU A 165 -5.26 -21.15 0.19
N PRO A 166 -5.30 -20.43 1.33
CA PRO A 166 -6.55 -19.80 1.79
C PRO A 166 -7.07 -18.90 0.67
N TYR A 167 -8.33 -19.13 0.27
CA TYR A 167 -9.04 -18.25 -0.64
C TYR A 167 -9.20 -16.88 0.04
N VAL A 168 -8.39 -15.91 -0.39
CA VAL A 168 -8.49 -14.51 -0.01
C VAL A 168 -9.23 -13.81 -1.14
N ASP A 169 -10.46 -13.34 -0.90
CA ASP A 169 -11.16 -12.45 -1.84
C ASP A 169 -10.51 -11.06 -1.74
N LYS A 170 -9.25 -10.93 -2.21
CA LYS A 170 -8.56 -9.65 -2.34
C LYS A 170 -9.40 -8.78 -3.27
N PRO A 171 -9.64 -7.51 -2.94
CA PRO A 171 -10.42 -6.68 -3.83
C PRO A 171 -9.59 -6.54 -5.10
N LYS A 172 -10.21 -6.87 -6.23
CA LYS A 172 -9.51 -6.93 -7.50
C LYS A 172 -9.09 -5.51 -7.86
N GLN A 173 -7.79 -5.26 -7.81
CA GLN A 173 -7.19 -4.07 -8.41
C GLN A 173 -7.05 -4.31 -9.89
N TYR A 174 -7.41 -3.31 -10.69
CA TYR A 174 -7.31 -3.39 -12.14
C TYR A 174 -6.33 -2.35 -12.66
N ALA A 175 -5.50 -2.75 -13.60
CA ALA A 175 -4.82 -1.85 -14.51
C ALA A 175 -5.70 -1.69 -15.76
N ILE A 176 -6.06 -0.45 -16.09
CA ILE A 176 -6.71 -0.10 -17.34
C ILE A 176 -5.62 0.20 -18.37
N PHE A 177 -5.66 -0.52 -19.48
CA PHE A 177 -4.87 -0.24 -20.66
C PHE A 177 -5.79 0.28 -21.76
N SER A 178 -5.27 1.18 -22.60
CA SER A 178 -5.96 1.57 -23.82
C SER A 178 -5.01 1.62 -24.99
N ASP A 179 -5.54 1.30 -26.16
CA ASP A 179 -4.80 1.24 -27.40
C ASP A 179 -5.31 2.23 -28.45
N THR A 180 -4.47 2.50 -29.45
CA THR A 180 -4.81 3.49 -30.49
C THR A 180 -5.88 3.01 -31.46
N ASP A 181 -6.23 1.72 -31.46
CA ASP A 181 -7.27 1.18 -32.34
C ASP A 181 -8.65 1.21 -31.70
N GLY A 182 -8.75 1.76 -30.49
CA GLY A 182 -10.03 2.05 -29.85
C GLY A 182 -10.42 1.08 -28.74
N ALA A 183 -9.53 0.17 -28.33
CA ALA A 183 -9.79 -0.78 -27.26
C ALA A 183 -9.37 -0.23 -25.89
N ILE A 184 -10.16 -0.56 -24.87
CA ILE A 184 -9.85 -0.38 -23.46
C ILE A 184 -10.04 -1.70 -22.76
N THR A 185 -9.00 -2.17 -22.08
CA THR A 185 -9.01 -3.45 -21.36
C THR A 185 -8.71 -3.23 -19.89
N ALA A 186 -9.36 -4.01 -19.02
CA ALA A 186 -9.05 -4.06 -17.60
C ALA A 186 -8.40 -5.39 -17.25
N HIS A 187 -7.19 -5.33 -16.70
CA HIS A 187 -6.44 -6.51 -16.29
C HIS A 187 -6.27 -6.51 -14.78
N ASN A 188 -6.49 -7.66 -14.18
CA ASN A 188 -6.24 -7.87 -12.76
C ASN A 188 -4.75 -7.69 -12.44
N ILE A 189 -4.44 -6.82 -11.48
CA ILE A 189 -3.04 -6.45 -11.17
C ILE A 189 -2.23 -7.62 -10.60
N GLU A 190 -2.89 -8.64 -10.04
CA GLU A 190 -2.21 -9.72 -9.34
C GLU A 190 -1.73 -10.80 -10.32
N ASN A 191 -2.55 -11.15 -11.31
CA ASN A 191 -2.31 -12.28 -12.21
C ASN A 191 -2.34 -11.91 -13.71
N GLY A 192 -2.73 -10.68 -14.07
CA GLY A 192 -2.79 -10.19 -15.44
C GLY A 192 -4.06 -10.58 -16.20
N GLU A 193 -4.96 -11.37 -15.60
CA GLU A 193 -6.17 -11.84 -16.27
C GLU A 193 -7.04 -10.66 -16.71
N GLU A 194 -7.43 -10.66 -17.99
CA GLU A 194 -8.40 -9.72 -18.54
C GLU A 194 -9.79 -9.97 -17.92
N GLU A 195 -10.39 -8.92 -17.39
CA GLU A 195 -11.68 -8.98 -16.70
C GLU A 195 -12.81 -8.44 -17.58
N TRP A 196 -12.51 -7.42 -18.39
CA TRP A 196 -13.39 -6.92 -19.42
C TRP A 196 -12.61 -6.15 -20.49
N THR A 197 -13.22 -6.07 -21.67
CA THR A 197 -12.77 -5.27 -22.80
C THR A 197 -13.93 -4.43 -23.34
N PHE A 198 -13.64 -3.18 -23.66
CA PHE A 198 -14.54 -2.26 -24.35
C PHE A 198 -13.87 -1.76 -25.63
N GLU A 199 -14.57 -1.87 -26.75
CA GLU A 199 -14.12 -1.36 -28.05
C GLU A 199 -15.00 -0.20 -28.48
N THR A 200 -14.37 0.90 -28.91
CA THR A 200 -15.05 2.02 -29.54
C THR A 200 -15.39 1.71 -31.01
N ASP A 201 -16.38 2.42 -31.57
CA ASP A 201 -16.77 2.27 -32.97
C ASP A 201 -15.73 2.90 -33.93
N ASN A 202 -14.59 2.22 -34.15
CA ASN A 202 -13.44 2.69 -34.95
C ASN A 202 -12.71 3.89 -34.34
N GLY A 203 -12.65 4.02 -33.01
CA GLY A 203 -12.03 5.15 -32.34
C GLY A 203 -10.50 5.12 -32.38
N PHE A 204 -9.88 6.28 -32.19
CA PHE A 204 -8.43 6.43 -32.08
C PHE A 204 -8.07 7.09 -30.75
N LEU A 205 -7.63 6.29 -29.78
CA LEU A 205 -7.32 6.79 -28.43
C LEU A 205 -5.87 7.26 -28.38
N THR A 206 -5.68 8.58 -28.37
CA THR A 206 -4.34 9.20 -28.29
C THR A 206 -3.95 9.57 -26.87
N ALA A 207 -4.95 9.87 -26.05
CA ALA A 207 -4.80 10.37 -24.69
C ALA A 207 -5.00 9.27 -23.64
N LYS A 208 -4.30 9.42 -22.51
CA LYS A 208 -4.42 8.53 -21.35
C LYS A 208 -5.86 8.59 -20.78
N PRO A 209 -6.49 7.45 -20.43
CA PRO A 209 -7.75 7.46 -19.70
C PRO A 209 -7.56 8.03 -18.27
N VAL A 210 -8.66 8.40 -17.62
CA VAL A 210 -8.65 8.83 -16.21
C VAL A 210 -9.66 8.02 -15.42
N VAL A 211 -9.25 7.50 -14.27
CA VAL A 211 -10.12 6.75 -13.37
C VAL A 211 -10.40 7.56 -12.13
N VAL A 212 -11.68 7.91 -11.91
CA VAL A 212 -12.16 8.60 -10.71
C VAL A 212 -13.52 8.02 -10.33
N ASP A 213 -13.70 7.69 -9.05
CA ASP A 213 -14.97 7.19 -8.47
C ASP A 213 -15.58 5.99 -9.22
N ASP A 214 -14.79 4.95 -9.48
CA ASP A 214 -15.17 3.75 -10.25
C ASP A 214 -15.62 4.02 -11.69
N VAL A 215 -15.21 5.15 -12.26
CA VAL A 215 -15.52 5.49 -13.65
C VAL A 215 -14.25 5.77 -14.43
N VAL A 216 -14.10 5.09 -15.57
CA VAL A 216 -13.07 5.34 -16.57
C VAL A 216 -13.58 6.40 -17.54
N TYR A 217 -12.89 7.54 -17.65
CA TYR A 217 -13.17 8.61 -18.59
C TYR A 217 -12.09 8.65 -19.69
N PHE A 218 -12.51 8.75 -20.95
CA PHE A 218 -11.60 8.86 -22.09
C PHE A 218 -12.29 9.46 -23.31
N GLY A 219 -11.50 10.06 -24.20
CA GLY A 219 -11.97 10.64 -25.44
C GLY A 219 -11.52 9.85 -26.67
N ASP A 220 -12.36 9.85 -27.71
CA ASP A 220 -11.99 9.39 -29.04
C ASP A 220 -11.53 10.56 -29.92
N GLY A 221 -10.33 10.43 -30.46
CA GLY A 221 -9.60 11.46 -31.19
C GLY A 221 -9.83 11.55 -32.70
N ASN A 222 -10.53 10.63 -33.39
CA ASN A 222 -10.57 10.73 -34.87
C ASN A 222 -11.93 10.54 -35.54
N THR A 223 -12.77 9.64 -35.07
CA THR A 223 -13.96 9.20 -35.83
C THR A 223 -15.25 9.56 -35.15
N THR A 224 -15.40 9.27 -33.85
CA THR A 224 -16.66 9.52 -33.13
C THR A 224 -16.68 10.83 -32.36
N CYS A 225 -15.52 11.44 -32.07
CA CYS A 225 -15.41 12.69 -31.28
C CYS A 225 -16.20 12.62 -29.95
N CYS A 226 -16.19 11.45 -29.30
CA CYS A 226 -17.01 11.19 -28.12
C CYS A 226 -16.17 11.10 -26.85
N LEU A 227 -16.66 11.70 -25.78
CA LEU A 227 -16.21 11.44 -24.41
C LEU A 227 -17.04 10.30 -23.84
N TYR A 228 -16.37 9.26 -23.36
CA TYR A 228 -16.96 8.08 -22.77
C TYR A 228 -16.73 8.07 -21.26
N ALA A 229 -17.68 7.50 -20.53
CA ALA A 229 -17.58 7.13 -19.14
C ALA A 229 -18.00 5.66 -18.99
N LEU A 230 -17.10 4.81 -18.48
CA LEU A 230 -17.38 3.38 -18.26
C LEU A 230 -17.28 3.05 -16.78
N TYR A 231 -18.10 2.11 -16.31
CA TYR A 231 -17.90 1.54 -14.97
C TYR A 231 -16.62 0.69 -14.94
N THR A 232 -15.72 0.96 -14.00
CA THR A 232 -14.42 0.28 -13.88
C THR A 232 -14.53 -1.22 -13.64
N ASN A 233 -15.63 -1.68 -13.04
CA ASN A 233 -15.85 -3.08 -12.68
C ASN A 233 -16.35 -3.97 -13.83
N SER A 234 -16.77 -3.38 -14.95
CA SER A 234 -17.46 -4.12 -16.01
C SER A 234 -17.19 -3.61 -17.42
N GLY A 235 -16.60 -2.43 -17.58
CA GLY A 235 -16.43 -1.79 -18.89
C GLY A 235 -17.73 -1.30 -19.51
N ILE A 236 -18.86 -1.40 -18.80
CA ILE A 236 -20.17 -0.97 -19.31
C ILE A 236 -20.21 0.55 -19.37
N VAL A 237 -20.70 1.09 -20.49
CA VAL A 237 -20.91 2.53 -20.67
C VAL A 237 -21.90 3.06 -19.64
N LYS A 238 -21.41 3.92 -18.73
CA LYS A 238 -22.22 4.74 -17.82
C LYS A 238 -22.92 5.84 -18.61
N TRP A 239 -22.17 6.57 -19.43
CA TRP A 239 -22.70 7.55 -20.38
C TRP A 239 -21.69 7.83 -21.51
N LYS A 240 -22.19 8.44 -22.58
CA LYS A 240 -21.42 8.89 -23.75
C LYS A 240 -21.88 10.29 -24.13
N TYR A 241 -20.95 11.18 -24.43
CA TYR A 241 -21.24 12.55 -24.88
C TYR A 241 -20.49 12.86 -26.18
N GLU A 242 -21.23 13.16 -27.24
CA GLU A 242 -20.69 13.57 -28.54
C GLU A 242 -20.28 15.04 -28.51
N MET A 243 -19.04 15.32 -28.91
CA MET A 243 -18.44 16.64 -28.86
C MET A 243 -18.17 17.22 -30.24
N GLU A 244 -18.03 18.54 -30.28
CA GLU A 244 -17.56 19.23 -31.47
C GLU A 244 -16.02 19.22 -31.51
N GLY A 245 -15.46 18.38 -32.37
CA GLY A 245 -14.02 18.21 -32.56
C GLY A 245 -13.43 16.96 -31.91
N SER A 246 -12.26 16.56 -32.39
CA SER A 246 -11.48 15.46 -31.81
C SER A 246 -11.10 15.74 -30.36
N ILE A 247 -11.04 14.68 -29.58
CA ILE A 247 -10.55 14.70 -28.20
C ILE A 247 -9.16 14.08 -28.17
N ASP A 248 -8.14 14.93 -28.29
CA ASP A 248 -6.71 14.55 -28.22
C ASP A 248 -6.09 14.80 -26.83
N ALA A 249 -6.89 15.36 -25.92
CA ALA A 249 -6.51 15.75 -24.57
C ALA A 249 -6.91 14.66 -23.55
N THR A 250 -6.16 14.54 -22.45
CA THR A 250 -6.56 13.70 -21.33
C THR A 250 -7.70 14.38 -20.55
N PRO A 251 -8.83 13.70 -20.25
CA PRO A 251 -9.90 14.30 -19.45
C PRO A 251 -9.43 14.68 -18.05
N GLU A 252 -9.80 15.87 -17.57
CA GLU A 252 -9.50 16.33 -16.22
C GLU A 252 -10.75 16.23 -15.34
N VAL A 253 -10.73 15.36 -14.35
CA VAL A 253 -11.89 15.17 -13.45
C VAL A 253 -11.64 15.95 -12.17
N PHE A 254 -12.52 16.91 -11.89
CA PHE A 254 -12.44 17.75 -10.70
C PHE A 254 -13.84 18.02 -10.14
N ASP A 255 -14.00 17.77 -8.84
CA ASP A 255 -15.27 17.88 -8.12
C ASP A 255 -16.38 17.02 -8.77
N SER A 256 -17.42 17.65 -9.30
CA SER A 256 -18.59 17.03 -9.93
C SER A 256 -18.49 17.00 -11.46
N LYS A 257 -17.35 17.38 -12.03
CA LYS A 257 -17.21 17.70 -13.45
C LYS A 257 -16.03 16.99 -14.11
N VAL A 258 -16.22 16.67 -15.38
CA VAL A 258 -15.18 16.25 -16.31
C VAL A 258 -14.92 17.41 -17.27
N TYR A 259 -13.68 17.91 -17.26
CA TYR A 259 -13.21 18.95 -18.15
C TYR A 259 -12.44 18.34 -19.31
N ILE A 260 -12.73 18.80 -20.53
CA ILE A 260 -12.03 18.28 -21.71
C ILE A 260 -11.95 19.32 -22.83
N SER A 261 -10.76 19.42 -23.41
CA SER A 261 -10.48 20.31 -24.54
C SER A 261 -10.60 19.57 -25.87
N THR A 262 -11.15 20.22 -26.89
CA THR A 262 -11.29 19.65 -28.24
C THR A 262 -10.46 20.41 -29.27
N SER A 263 -10.18 19.77 -30.41
CA SER A 263 -9.47 20.39 -31.54
C SER A 263 -10.15 21.61 -32.16
N LYS A 264 -11.40 21.91 -31.77
CA LYS A 264 -12.10 23.14 -32.18
C LYS A 264 -11.82 24.34 -31.28
N GLY A 265 -10.93 24.21 -30.29
CA GLY A 265 -10.60 25.31 -29.37
C GLY A 265 -11.60 25.48 -28.23
N PHE A 266 -12.47 24.49 -28.01
CA PHE A 266 -13.45 24.49 -26.93
C PHE A 266 -12.95 23.73 -25.72
N LEU A 267 -13.28 24.22 -24.53
CA LEU A 267 -13.25 23.46 -23.28
C LEU A 267 -14.67 23.17 -22.82
N TYR A 268 -14.98 21.89 -22.63
CA TYR A 268 -16.26 21.44 -22.11
C TYR A 268 -16.15 21.17 -20.61
N ALA A 269 -17.23 21.44 -19.89
CA ALA A 269 -17.45 20.94 -18.54
C ALA A 269 -18.69 20.03 -18.56
N ILE A 270 -18.51 18.75 -18.31
CA ILE A 270 -19.54 17.72 -18.34
C ILE A 270 -19.82 17.27 -16.91
N ASP A 271 -21.09 17.07 -16.57
CA ASP A 271 -21.49 16.49 -15.29
C ASP A 271 -20.99 15.03 -15.20
N LYS A 272 -20.16 14.71 -14.20
CA LYS A 272 -19.53 13.37 -14.11
C LYS A 272 -20.55 12.24 -13.89
N GLU A 273 -21.69 12.55 -13.28
CA GLU A 273 -22.71 11.55 -12.95
C GLU A 273 -23.64 11.25 -14.12
N THR A 274 -24.09 12.29 -14.80
CA THR A 274 -25.14 12.19 -15.82
C THR A 274 -24.61 12.24 -17.25
N GLY A 275 -23.36 12.66 -17.45
CA GLY A 275 -22.78 12.86 -18.77
C GLY A 275 -23.37 14.04 -19.53
N LYS A 276 -24.18 14.88 -18.87
CA LYS A 276 -24.78 16.05 -19.50
C LYS A 276 -23.79 17.19 -19.50
N LYS A 277 -23.65 17.87 -20.64
CA LYS A 277 -22.92 19.13 -20.70
C LYS A 277 -23.52 20.14 -19.75
N ILE A 278 -22.68 20.64 -18.85
CA ILE A 278 -22.99 21.77 -17.97
C ILE A 278 -22.62 23.06 -18.71
N GLU A 279 -21.37 23.16 -19.17
CA GLU A 279 -20.84 24.38 -19.78
C GLU A 279 -19.89 24.08 -20.96
N ARG A 280 -19.72 25.09 -21.83
CA ARG A 280 -18.72 25.12 -22.90
C ARG A 280 -18.08 26.49 -22.94
N TYR A 281 -16.76 26.53 -22.90
CA TYR A 281 -15.94 27.73 -22.99
C TYR A 281 -15.24 27.76 -24.35
N ASP A 282 -15.27 28.92 -24.99
CA ASP A 282 -14.48 29.21 -26.18
C ASP A 282 -13.14 29.80 -25.71
N ILE A 283 -12.16 28.92 -25.51
CA ILE A 283 -10.81 29.32 -25.06
C ILE A 283 -10.04 29.91 -26.23
N LEU A 284 -10.35 29.45 -27.45
CA LEU A 284 -9.70 29.86 -28.67
C LEU A 284 -10.73 30.18 -29.73
N HIS A 285 -10.90 31.48 -30.01
CA HIS A 285 -11.68 31.98 -31.14
C HIS A 285 -11.01 31.59 -32.48
N LEU A 286 -11.10 30.32 -32.85
CA LEU A 286 -10.61 29.80 -34.11
C LEU A 286 -11.52 30.29 -35.25
N GLN A 287 -10.91 30.57 -36.40
CA GLN A 287 -11.70 30.84 -37.60
C GLN A 287 -12.49 29.59 -38.00
N PRO A 288 -13.74 29.73 -38.49
CA PRO A 288 -14.52 28.58 -38.95
C PRO A 288 -13.75 27.69 -39.94
N GLY A 289 -13.72 26.39 -39.66
CA GLY A 289 -13.02 25.40 -40.49
C GLY A 289 -11.50 25.28 -40.22
N LYS A 290 -10.97 25.95 -39.19
CA LYS A 290 -9.61 25.71 -38.70
C LYS A 290 -9.63 24.90 -37.42
N ASP A 291 -8.77 23.90 -37.37
CA ASP A 291 -8.59 23.03 -36.22
C ASP A 291 -7.25 23.34 -35.54
N MET A 292 -7.21 23.04 -34.25
CA MET A 292 -6.04 23.10 -33.41
C MET A 292 -5.63 21.67 -33.05
N LYS A 293 -4.33 21.39 -33.14
CA LYS A 293 -3.77 20.16 -32.61
C LYS A 293 -3.37 20.38 -31.16
N ILE A 294 -4.08 19.74 -30.24
CA ILE A 294 -3.71 19.70 -28.83
C ILE A 294 -2.56 18.71 -28.67
N TYR A 295 -1.54 19.09 -27.90
CA TYR A 295 -0.44 18.18 -27.55
C TYR A 295 -0.60 17.60 -26.15
N SER A 296 -0.94 18.42 -25.16
CA SER A 296 -1.12 17.99 -23.78
C SER A 296 -1.92 19.00 -22.96
N ASN A 297 -2.48 18.53 -21.84
CA ASN A 297 -3.10 19.37 -20.83
C ASN A 297 -2.77 18.87 -19.41
N VAL A 298 -2.88 19.77 -18.44
CA VAL A 298 -2.80 19.46 -17.01
C VAL A 298 -3.65 20.42 -16.20
N LEU A 299 -4.39 19.90 -15.21
CA LEU A 299 -5.09 20.70 -14.20
C LEU A 299 -4.18 20.91 -12.98
N SER A 300 -3.98 22.16 -12.57
CA SER A 300 -3.33 22.52 -11.30
C SER A 300 -3.91 23.82 -10.75
N ASP A 301 -4.21 23.86 -9.45
CA ASP A 301 -4.78 25.02 -8.75
C ASP A 301 -6.05 25.63 -9.40
N ASN A 302 -6.98 24.77 -9.86
CA ASN A 302 -8.18 25.13 -10.64
C ASN A 302 -7.91 25.72 -12.04
N ILE A 303 -6.67 25.65 -12.52
CA ILE A 303 -6.27 26.18 -13.82
C ILE A 303 -5.91 25.01 -14.74
N ILE A 304 -6.53 24.99 -15.92
CA ILE A 304 -6.15 24.07 -16.99
C ILE A 304 -5.06 24.74 -17.81
N TYR A 305 -3.90 24.09 -17.87
CA TYR A 305 -2.80 24.46 -18.73
C TYR A 305 -2.82 23.56 -19.96
N LEU A 306 -2.80 24.15 -21.15
CA LEU A 306 -2.93 23.47 -22.43
C LEU A 306 -1.76 23.85 -23.33
N THR A 307 -1.15 22.88 -24.00
CA THR A 307 -0.20 23.12 -25.09
C THR A 307 -0.78 22.66 -26.42
N SER A 308 -0.57 23.44 -27.47
CA SER A 308 -1.08 23.15 -28.80
C SER A 308 -0.21 23.73 -29.92
N ASP A 309 -0.55 23.41 -31.17
CA ASP A 309 0.06 24.05 -32.34
C ASP A 309 -0.28 25.54 -32.49
N LYS A 310 -1.16 26.08 -31.64
CA LYS A 310 -1.50 27.51 -31.56
C LYS A 310 -0.83 28.22 -30.39
N GLY A 311 -0.26 27.50 -29.43
CA GLY A 311 0.48 28.08 -28.31
C GLY A 311 0.20 27.39 -26.97
N PHE A 312 0.54 28.09 -25.90
CA PHE A 312 0.25 27.74 -24.52
C PHE A 312 -0.96 28.54 -24.02
N TYR A 313 -1.83 27.92 -23.23
CA TYR A 313 -3.00 28.57 -22.63
C TYR A 313 -3.13 28.16 -21.15
N ALA A 314 -3.43 29.12 -20.29
CA ALA A 314 -3.79 28.91 -18.89
C ALA A 314 -5.22 29.42 -18.67
N PHE A 315 -6.16 28.51 -18.43
CA PHE A 315 -7.58 28.83 -18.24
C PHE A 315 -8.00 28.53 -16.81
N ASP A 316 -8.44 29.54 -16.08
CA ASP A 316 -8.99 29.41 -14.74
C ASP A 316 -10.44 28.95 -14.81
N ILE A 317 -10.71 27.75 -14.31
CA ILE A 317 -12.04 27.16 -14.28
C ILE A 317 -12.98 27.94 -13.33
N ALA A 318 -12.46 28.42 -12.21
CA ALA A 318 -13.25 29.08 -11.18
C ALA A 318 -13.71 30.46 -11.65
N THR A 319 -12.80 31.24 -12.26
CA THR A 319 -13.12 32.58 -12.77
C THR A 319 -13.62 32.58 -14.21
N LYS A 320 -13.45 31.48 -14.95
CA LYS A 320 -13.85 31.29 -16.35
C LYS A 320 -13.10 32.22 -17.30
N VAL A 321 -11.84 32.51 -16.99
CA VAL A 321 -11.00 33.46 -17.72
C VAL A 321 -9.70 32.79 -18.15
N VAL A 322 -9.24 33.11 -19.37
CA VAL A 322 -7.88 32.81 -19.80
C VAL A 322 -6.94 33.76 -19.06
N ILE A 323 -6.20 33.25 -18.08
CA ILE A 323 -5.21 34.01 -17.29
C ILE A 323 -4.08 34.46 -18.21
N SER A 324 -3.62 33.55 -19.08
CA SER A 324 -2.50 33.81 -19.96
C SER A 324 -2.54 32.95 -21.21
N SER A 325 -1.95 33.49 -22.28
CA SER A 325 -1.64 32.78 -23.51
C SER A 325 -0.37 33.33 -24.14
N PHE A 326 0.45 32.45 -24.71
CA PHE A 326 1.64 32.85 -25.47
C PHE A 326 1.97 31.83 -26.56
N ASP A 327 2.66 32.29 -27.61
CA ASP A 327 3.10 31.44 -28.71
C ASP A 327 4.23 30.51 -28.23
N LEU A 328 4.19 29.26 -28.68
CA LEU A 328 5.26 28.30 -28.48
C LEU A 328 6.23 28.39 -29.66
N ASP A 329 7.53 28.48 -29.37
CA ASP A 329 8.57 28.53 -30.41
C ASP A 329 8.52 27.29 -31.32
N TYR A 330 8.26 26.13 -30.72
CA TYR A 330 8.16 24.84 -31.39
C TYR A 330 7.15 23.93 -30.67
N PRO A 331 6.64 22.87 -31.34
CA PRO A 331 5.77 21.89 -30.71
C PRO A 331 6.31 21.33 -29.39
N VAL A 332 5.43 21.21 -28.40
CA VAL A 332 5.70 20.66 -27.06
C VAL A 332 4.89 19.39 -26.92
N LYS A 333 5.53 18.21 -26.99
CA LYS A 333 4.81 16.93 -26.94
C LYS A 333 4.55 16.42 -25.52
N GLY A 334 5.43 16.75 -24.58
CA GLY A 334 5.29 16.37 -23.18
C GLY A 334 4.20 17.17 -22.48
N VAL A 335 3.74 16.67 -21.35
CA VAL A 335 2.89 17.43 -20.42
C VAL A 335 3.78 18.44 -19.69
N PRO A 336 3.46 19.75 -19.69
CA PRO A 336 4.25 20.73 -18.95
C PRO A 336 4.17 20.48 -17.44
N ALA A 337 5.29 20.58 -16.73
CA ALA A 337 5.29 20.59 -15.27
C ALA A 337 5.02 22.02 -14.78
N ILE A 338 4.07 22.18 -13.87
CA ILE A 338 3.65 23.49 -13.36
C ILE A 338 4.03 23.59 -11.88
N LEU A 339 4.79 24.62 -11.52
CA LEU A 339 5.08 24.96 -10.12
C LEU A 339 5.07 26.47 -9.93
N ASN A 340 4.27 26.97 -8.99
CA ASN A 340 4.21 28.40 -8.64
C ASN A 340 4.04 29.32 -9.87
N TYR A 341 3.10 28.98 -10.77
CA TYR A 341 2.85 29.68 -12.04
C TYR A 341 4.04 29.74 -12.99
N VAL A 342 4.96 28.78 -12.90
CA VAL A 342 6.02 28.56 -13.89
C VAL A 342 5.75 27.28 -14.64
N ALA A 343 5.70 27.36 -15.96
CA ALA A 343 5.61 26.20 -16.83
C ALA A 343 7.00 25.75 -17.25
N TYR A 344 7.33 24.50 -16.93
CA TYR A 344 8.55 23.82 -17.38
C TYR A 344 8.18 22.83 -18.50
N TYR A 345 8.78 23.00 -19.67
CA TYR A 345 8.47 22.16 -20.83
C TYR A 345 9.63 22.04 -21.80
N GLY A 346 9.65 20.94 -22.55
CA GLY A 346 10.60 20.64 -23.60
C GLY A 346 9.97 20.71 -25.00
N ASP A 347 10.74 21.17 -25.98
CA ASP A 347 10.30 21.26 -27.37
C ASP A 347 10.96 20.24 -28.31
N VAL A 348 10.34 20.06 -29.48
CA VAL A 348 10.83 19.15 -30.53
C VAL A 348 12.15 19.59 -31.20
N LYS A 349 12.70 20.75 -30.84
CA LYS A 349 14.02 21.24 -31.28
C LYS A 349 15.09 21.10 -30.20
N GLY A 350 14.75 20.51 -29.06
CA GLY A 350 15.69 20.21 -28.00
C GLY A 350 15.82 21.29 -26.93
N SER A 351 14.96 22.31 -26.92
CA SER A 351 15.01 23.34 -25.88
C SER A 351 14.09 23.01 -24.71
N VAL A 352 14.56 23.30 -23.50
CA VAL A 352 13.80 23.27 -22.25
C VAL A 352 13.64 24.69 -21.75
N TYR A 353 12.42 25.05 -21.37
CA TYR A 353 12.04 26.38 -20.93
C TYR A 353 11.52 26.35 -19.50
N ALA A 354 11.79 27.41 -18.75
CA ALA A 354 11.02 27.80 -17.59
C ALA A 354 10.31 29.12 -17.90
N MET A 355 9.01 29.06 -18.16
CA MET A 355 8.19 30.21 -18.53
C MET A 355 7.35 30.68 -17.35
N ASP A 356 7.49 31.94 -16.97
CA ASP A 356 6.56 32.62 -16.07
C ASP A 356 5.23 32.83 -16.79
N ILE A 357 4.19 32.14 -16.31
CA ILE A 357 2.88 32.10 -16.97
C ILE A 357 2.16 33.43 -16.84
N ILE A 358 2.33 34.14 -15.72
CA ILE A 358 1.60 35.38 -15.45
C ILE A 358 2.10 36.53 -16.32
N ASN A 359 3.41 36.65 -16.48
CA ASN A 359 4.02 37.78 -17.19
C ASN A 359 4.53 37.43 -18.59
N ASN A 360 4.39 36.16 -19.01
CA ASN A 360 4.89 35.64 -20.30
C ASN A 360 6.39 35.87 -20.50
N GLN A 361 7.17 35.63 -19.44
CA GLN A 361 8.62 35.82 -19.45
C GLN A 361 9.36 34.49 -19.33
N CYS A 362 10.28 34.24 -20.25
CA CYS A 362 11.23 33.15 -20.15
C CYS A 362 12.21 33.46 -19.01
N ARG A 363 12.11 32.74 -17.89
CA ARG A 363 13.05 32.84 -16.76
C ARG A 363 14.42 32.34 -17.16
N TRP A 364 14.44 31.18 -17.80
CA TRP A 364 15.64 30.59 -18.41
C TRP A 364 15.26 29.63 -19.53
N ARG A 365 16.23 29.38 -20.42
CA ARG A 365 16.12 28.41 -21.51
C ARG A 365 17.45 27.67 -21.65
N LYS A 366 17.39 26.34 -21.73
CA LYS A 366 18.54 25.48 -22.03
C LYS A 366 18.28 24.72 -23.31
N THR A 367 19.24 24.66 -24.22
CA THR A 367 19.10 23.94 -25.49
C THR A 367 20.04 22.76 -25.56
N PHE A 368 19.49 21.61 -25.92
CA PHE A 368 20.16 20.34 -26.15
C PHE A 368 20.15 20.00 -27.65
N ASN A 369 20.95 19.01 -28.03
CA ASN A 369 21.22 18.70 -29.45
C ASN A 369 20.15 17.82 -30.11
N MET A 370 19.20 17.28 -29.34
CA MET A 370 18.14 16.39 -29.81
C MET A 370 16.80 16.76 -29.14
N PRO A 371 15.65 16.39 -29.74
CA PRO A 371 14.32 16.70 -29.21
C PRO A 371 14.13 16.35 -27.73
N ILE A 372 13.31 17.15 -27.02
CA ILE A 372 12.81 16.82 -25.68
C ILE A 372 11.33 16.46 -25.82
N HIS A 373 11.04 15.16 -25.92
CA HIS A 373 9.67 14.67 -25.99
C HIS A 373 9.07 14.28 -24.63
N SER A 374 9.92 14.04 -23.63
CA SER A 374 9.46 13.64 -22.30
C SER A 374 8.76 14.79 -21.55
N SER A 375 7.79 14.42 -20.72
CA SER A 375 7.16 15.33 -19.75
C SER A 375 8.15 15.62 -18.61
N PRO A 376 8.54 16.88 -18.35
CA PRO A 376 9.50 17.19 -17.29
C PRO A 376 9.00 16.75 -15.90
N LEU A 377 9.92 16.27 -15.05
CA LEU A 377 9.62 15.88 -13.67
C LEU A 377 10.32 16.82 -12.70
N ILE A 378 9.54 17.41 -11.80
CA ILE A 378 10.07 18.24 -10.70
C ILE A 378 10.28 17.36 -9.48
N SER A 379 11.47 17.40 -8.90
CA SER A 379 11.78 16.72 -7.65
C SER A 379 12.70 17.59 -6.79
N GLY A 380 12.16 18.11 -5.69
CA GLY A 380 12.85 19.09 -4.87
C GLY A 380 13.21 20.36 -5.66
N ASN A 381 14.50 20.69 -5.70
CA ASN A 381 15.03 21.85 -6.43
C ASN A 381 15.49 21.50 -7.86
N TYR A 382 15.16 20.31 -8.36
CA TYR A 382 15.63 19.82 -9.64
C TYR A 382 14.50 19.57 -10.62
N LEU A 383 14.81 19.76 -11.91
CA LEU A 383 14.00 19.38 -13.04
C LEU A 383 14.71 18.25 -13.80
N ILE A 384 14.07 17.09 -13.90
CA ILE A 384 14.55 15.96 -14.69
C ILE A 384 13.88 16.00 -16.05
N VAL A 385 14.69 15.91 -17.11
CA VAL A 385 14.21 15.85 -18.51
C VAL A 385 14.93 14.76 -19.28
N GLY A 386 14.19 14.01 -20.09
CA GLY A 386 14.71 13.02 -21.02
C GLY A 386 14.84 13.60 -22.43
N CYS A 387 16.00 13.36 -23.04
CA CYS A 387 16.32 13.81 -24.39
C CYS A 387 16.41 12.63 -25.36
N ASP A 388 16.01 12.86 -26.61
CA ASP A 388 16.06 11.86 -27.68
C ASP A 388 17.51 11.44 -28.05
N ASN A 389 18.54 12.07 -27.47
CA ASN A 389 19.93 11.60 -27.54
C ASN A 389 20.25 10.43 -26.59
N GLY A 390 19.29 10.00 -25.76
CA GLY A 390 19.45 8.94 -24.77
C GLY A 390 19.98 9.36 -23.41
N SER A 391 19.92 10.66 -23.13
CA SER A 391 20.36 11.20 -21.86
C SER A 391 19.18 11.73 -21.03
N LEU A 392 19.24 11.45 -19.73
CA LEU A 392 18.48 12.11 -18.69
C LEU A 392 19.31 13.27 -18.14
N TYR A 393 18.78 14.46 -18.20
CA TYR A 393 19.40 15.66 -17.64
C TYR A 393 18.70 16.05 -16.34
N VAL A 394 19.50 16.32 -15.31
CA VAL A 394 19.06 16.93 -14.06
C VAL A 394 19.48 18.39 -14.10
N LEU A 395 18.50 19.27 -14.13
CA LEU A 395 18.67 20.72 -14.21
C LEU A 395 18.32 21.34 -12.86
N ASP A 396 19.04 22.38 -12.47
CA ASP A 396 18.62 23.23 -11.35
C ASP A 396 17.34 24.01 -11.75
N LEU A 397 16.32 23.96 -10.91
CA LEU A 397 15.01 24.54 -11.21
C LEU A 397 15.05 26.08 -11.28
N LYS A 398 16.01 26.73 -10.62
CA LYS A 398 16.16 28.18 -10.51
C LYS A 398 16.74 28.80 -11.78
N ASP A 399 17.77 28.20 -12.36
CA ASP A 399 18.53 28.79 -13.48
C ASP A 399 18.68 27.86 -14.70
N GLY A 400 18.26 26.60 -14.61
CA GLY A 400 18.34 25.64 -15.71
C GLY A 400 19.75 25.17 -15.99
N GLU A 401 20.69 25.33 -15.05
CA GLU A 401 22.03 24.75 -15.21
C GLU A 401 22.00 23.24 -15.01
N VAL A 402 22.72 22.53 -15.87
CA VAL A 402 22.80 21.06 -15.81
C VAL A 402 23.68 20.70 -14.62
N GLN A 403 23.12 19.93 -13.70
CA GLN A 403 23.80 19.42 -12.49
C GLN A 403 24.38 18.03 -12.75
N SER A 404 23.63 17.19 -13.48
CA SER A 404 24.04 15.83 -13.83
C SER A 404 23.43 15.39 -15.15
N GLU A 405 24.13 14.49 -15.83
CA GLU A 405 23.70 13.80 -17.04
C GLU A 405 23.88 12.29 -16.84
N CYS A 406 22.81 11.53 -17.04
CA CYS A 406 22.88 10.07 -17.12
C CYS A 406 22.57 9.67 -18.56
N SER A 407 23.58 9.19 -19.28
CA SER A 407 23.47 8.77 -20.67
C SER A 407 23.44 7.25 -20.75
N ILE A 408 22.49 6.73 -21.51
CA ILE A 408 22.50 5.33 -21.94
C ILE A 408 22.76 5.35 -23.45
N GLU A 409 23.93 4.86 -23.87
CA GLU A 409 24.33 4.96 -25.28
C GLU A 409 23.32 4.29 -26.21
N GLY A 410 22.86 5.03 -27.24
CA GLY A 410 22.16 4.47 -28.40
C GLY A 410 20.64 4.68 -28.49
N HIS A 411 19.97 5.25 -27.48
CA HIS A 411 18.51 5.07 -27.36
C HIS A 411 17.74 6.33 -26.90
N PRO A 412 16.76 6.86 -27.65
CA PRO A 412 15.93 7.99 -27.20
C PRO A 412 15.19 7.69 -25.89
N VAL A 413 15.31 8.57 -24.89
CA VAL A 413 14.46 8.54 -23.69
C VAL A 413 13.04 8.90 -24.12
N ARG A 414 12.05 8.06 -23.82
CA ARG A 414 10.64 8.34 -24.15
C ARG A 414 9.85 8.80 -22.95
N SER A 415 9.94 8.06 -21.85
CA SER A 415 9.18 8.37 -20.66
C SER A 415 9.92 7.94 -19.39
N TYR A 416 9.49 8.49 -18.26
CA TYR A 416 9.90 8.06 -16.95
C TYR A 416 8.82 8.32 -15.91
N THR A 417 8.80 7.49 -14.87
CA THR A 417 7.90 7.62 -13.73
C THR A 417 8.71 7.56 -12.44
N LEU A 418 8.51 8.52 -11.53
CA LEU A 418 9.10 8.51 -10.20
C LEU A 418 8.12 7.89 -9.19
N ALA A 419 8.57 6.91 -8.42
CA ALA A 419 7.82 6.37 -7.30
C ALA A 419 8.68 6.31 -6.04
N SER A 420 8.34 7.19 -5.08
CA SER A 420 9.14 7.47 -3.89
C SER A 420 10.53 7.99 -4.29
N ASN A 421 11.58 7.17 -4.14
CA ASN A 421 12.94 7.51 -4.53
C ASN A 421 13.44 6.64 -5.68
N GLN A 422 12.57 5.98 -6.45
CA GLN A 422 12.99 5.15 -7.57
C GLN A 422 12.37 5.65 -8.88
N LEU A 423 13.22 5.92 -9.88
CA LEU A 423 12.88 6.38 -11.20
C LEU A 423 12.90 5.21 -12.18
N PHE A 424 11.79 4.98 -12.87
CA PHE A 424 11.68 4.02 -13.96
C PHE A 424 11.76 4.76 -15.27
N VAL A 425 12.65 4.35 -16.17
CA VAL A 425 12.93 5.07 -17.41
C VAL A 425 12.76 4.11 -18.58
N THR A 426 12.02 4.55 -19.59
CA THR A 426 11.76 3.77 -20.81
C THR A 426 12.50 4.37 -22.01
N PHE A 427 13.11 3.47 -22.78
CA PHE A 427 13.87 3.82 -23.97
C PHE A 427 13.26 3.18 -25.21
N ASN A 428 13.24 3.90 -26.33
CA ASN A 428 12.77 3.36 -27.61
C ASN A 428 13.96 2.75 -28.37
N ASN A 429 14.05 1.42 -28.38
CA ASN A 429 15.07 0.65 -29.09
C ASN A 429 14.49 -0.64 -29.70
N ILE A 430 15.26 -1.30 -30.57
CA ILE A 430 15.02 -2.68 -31.03
C ILE A 430 15.05 -3.66 -29.84
N ASP A 431 15.96 -3.44 -28.87
CA ASP A 431 16.06 -4.19 -27.60
C ASP A 431 15.50 -3.37 -26.42
N ALA A 432 14.39 -2.67 -26.61
CA ALA A 432 13.89 -1.68 -25.67
C ALA A 432 13.85 -2.10 -24.21
N ASP A 433 14.49 -1.28 -23.40
CA ASP A 433 14.69 -1.57 -22.00
C ASP A 433 13.86 -0.64 -21.13
N ILE A 434 13.36 -1.19 -20.03
CA ILE A 434 12.97 -0.42 -18.86
C ILE A 434 14.10 -0.52 -17.83
N TYR A 435 14.55 0.64 -17.34
CA TYR A 435 15.60 0.75 -16.33
C TYR A 435 15.00 1.32 -15.04
N ALA A 436 15.42 0.79 -13.90
CA ALA A 436 15.14 1.36 -12.59
C ALA A 436 16.39 2.01 -11.99
N PHE A 437 16.23 3.19 -11.43
CA PHE A 437 17.27 3.94 -10.73
C PHE A 437 16.77 4.43 -9.38
N ASP A 438 17.52 4.20 -8.31
CA ASP A 438 17.30 4.97 -7.07
C ASP A 438 17.83 6.41 -7.27
N ILE A 439 17.05 7.39 -6.82
CA ILE A 439 17.45 8.80 -6.77
C ILE A 439 17.93 9.16 -5.37
N ARG A 440 19.18 9.63 -5.26
CA ARG A 440 19.83 10.11 -4.04
C ARG A 440 20.64 11.37 -4.29
N TYR A 441 20.10 12.52 -3.89
CA TYR A 441 20.69 13.83 -4.16
C TYR A 441 22.00 14.13 -3.41
N ASP A 442 22.42 13.26 -2.50
CA ASP A 442 23.56 13.43 -1.59
C ASP A 442 24.69 12.41 -1.80
N MET A 443 24.64 11.58 -2.84
CA MET A 443 25.68 10.57 -3.10
C MET A 443 26.93 11.15 -3.81
N PRO A 444 28.13 11.01 -3.22
CA PRO A 444 29.39 11.35 -3.90
C PRO A 444 29.67 10.39 -5.06
N SER A 445 30.17 10.90 -6.20
CA SER A 445 30.48 10.08 -7.38
C SER A 445 31.47 8.94 -7.09
N SER A 446 32.33 9.08 -6.07
CA SER A 446 33.29 8.04 -5.66
C SER A 446 32.65 6.78 -5.06
N MET A 447 31.38 6.84 -4.63
CA MET A 447 30.67 5.67 -4.09
C MET A 447 30.01 4.79 -5.17
N LEU A 448 30.13 5.15 -6.45
CA LEU A 448 29.52 4.43 -7.57
C LEU A 448 30.47 3.45 -8.28
N GLU A 449 31.79 3.69 -8.19
CA GLU A 449 32.78 2.93 -8.96
C GLU A 449 32.83 1.43 -8.57
N GLU A 450 32.38 1.06 -7.36
CA GLU A 450 32.39 -0.34 -6.92
C GLU A 450 31.19 -1.18 -7.42
N ASP A 451 30.02 -0.58 -7.71
CA ASP A 451 28.78 -1.31 -8.06
C ASP A 451 28.45 -1.35 -9.58
N MET A 452 29.02 -0.45 -10.40
CA MET A 452 28.63 -0.25 -11.81
C MET A 452 29.50 -1.00 -12.84
N THR A 453 30.61 -1.61 -12.44
CA THR A 453 31.63 -2.17 -13.34
C THR A 453 31.18 -3.39 -14.20
N ASN A 454 29.95 -3.88 -14.02
CA ASN A 454 29.39 -5.00 -14.77
C ASN A 454 28.35 -4.61 -15.85
N TYR A 455 27.99 -3.33 -15.99
CA TYR A 455 27.01 -2.87 -16.99
C TYR A 455 27.68 -1.95 -18.01
N THR A 456 28.07 -2.48 -19.16
CA THR A 456 28.99 -1.82 -20.10
C THR A 456 28.42 -0.60 -20.86
N ASN A 457 27.15 -0.21 -20.66
CA ASN A 457 26.45 0.75 -21.54
C ASN A 457 25.79 1.95 -20.84
N ILE A 458 25.97 2.14 -19.52
CA ILE A 458 25.45 3.32 -18.80
C ILE A 458 26.64 4.23 -18.46
N ASP A 459 26.70 5.40 -19.08
CA ASP A 459 27.71 6.43 -18.82
C ASP A 459 27.07 7.55 -18.00
N ILE A 460 27.53 7.76 -16.76
CA ILE A 460 27.02 8.81 -15.89
C ILE A 460 28.05 9.92 -15.78
N LYS A 461 27.70 11.11 -16.27
CA LYS A 461 28.52 12.32 -16.21
C LYS A 461 27.96 13.27 -15.15
N THR A 462 28.72 13.43 -14.07
CA THR A 462 28.40 14.40 -13.02
C THR A 462 29.22 15.68 -13.21
N ILE A 463 28.59 16.85 -13.14
CA ILE A 463 29.27 18.14 -13.34
C ILE A 463 29.93 18.61 -12.03
N ASP A 464 29.30 18.34 -10.89
CA ASP A 464 29.78 18.76 -9.55
C ASP A 464 30.27 17.60 -8.65
N GLY A 465 30.41 16.40 -9.20
CA GLY A 465 30.87 15.21 -8.45
C GLY A 465 29.83 14.57 -7.53
N THR A 466 28.55 14.94 -7.70
CA THR A 466 27.38 14.31 -7.08
C THR A 466 26.54 13.64 -8.16
N ASN A 467 26.20 12.37 -7.96
CA ASN A 467 25.32 11.63 -8.88
C ASN A 467 23.99 11.32 -8.18
N PRO A 468 22.86 11.82 -8.71
CA PRO A 468 21.57 11.46 -8.16
C PRO A 468 21.17 10.02 -8.49
N PHE A 469 21.69 9.36 -9.53
CA PHE A 469 21.17 8.07 -10.01
C PHE A 469 22.02 6.87 -9.58
N ARG A 470 21.42 5.90 -8.91
CA ARG A 470 21.99 4.57 -8.70
C ARG A 470 21.16 3.54 -9.47
N PHE A 471 21.75 2.91 -10.47
CA PHE A 471 21.09 1.83 -11.21
C PHE A 471 20.71 0.68 -10.28
N THR A 472 19.48 0.17 -10.42
CA THR A 472 18.95 -0.94 -9.62
C THR A 472 18.82 -2.20 -10.47
N TRP A 473 18.06 -2.14 -11.57
CA TRP A 473 17.83 -3.28 -12.46
C TRP A 473 17.38 -2.83 -13.86
N LYS A 474 17.42 -3.77 -14.81
CA LYS A 474 16.96 -3.60 -16.20
C LYS A 474 16.13 -4.80 -16.62
N TYR A 475 15.06 -4.58 -17.37
CA TYR A 475 14.30 -5.62 -18.05
C TYR A 475 14.27 -5.37 -19.57
N ASN A 476 14.65 -6.37 -20.37
CA ASN A 476 14.70 -6.28 -21.83
C ASN A 476 13.34 -6.61 -22.45
N ILE A 477 12.86 -5.78 -23.36
CA ILE A 477 11.59 -5.92 -24.07
C ILE A 477 11.87 -5.86 -25.57
N THR A 478 11.06 -6.56 -26.36
CA THR A 478 11.19 -6.49 -27.81
C THR A 478 10.39 -5.25 -28.27
N ASN A 479 10.96 -4.34 -29.06
CA ASN A 479 10.24 -3.22 -29.73
C ASN A 479 9.72 -1.98 -28.97
N GLY A 480 10.10 -1.69 -27.72
CA GLY A 480 9.86 -0.33 -27.16
C GLY A 480 8.81 -0.29 -26.07
N VAL A 481 9.03 0.60 -25.09
CA VAL A 481 7.94 1.15 -24.28
C VAL A 481 7.85 2.63 -24.59
N GLU A 482 6.79 3.03 -25.28
CA GLU A 482 6.62 4.42 -25.75
C GLU A 482 5.95 5.33 -24.71
N ARG A 483 5.33 4.76 -23.68
CA ARG A 483 4.46 5.45 -22.72
C ARG A 483 4.91 5.28 -21.28
N ASP A 484 4.42 6.15 -20.41
CA ASP A 484 4.77 6.18 -18.99
C ASP A 484 4.35 4.87 -18.30
N PRO A 485 5.24 4.18 -17.57
CA PRO A 485 4.86 3.05 -16.74
C PRO A 485 4.04 3.52 -15.53
N MET A 486 3.09 2.71 -15.12
CA MET A 486 2.31 2.89 -13.90
C MET A 486 2.95 2.14 -12.75
N ILE A 487 3.07 2.79 -11.58
CA ILE A 487 3.63 2.18 -10.38
C ILE A 487 2.53 2.01 -9.34
N ILE A 488 2.42 0.81 -8.77
CA ILE A 488 1.48 0.50 -7.70
C ILE A 488 2.07 -0.47 -6.69
N GLY A 489 2.16 -0.04 -5.42
CA GLY A 489 2.80 -0.85 -4.38
C GLY A 489 4.20 -1.30 -4.82
N ASN A 490 4.40 -2.62 -4.90
CA ASN A 490 5.64 -3.24 -5.38
C ASN A 490 5.64 -3.62 -6.86
N ARG A 491 4.80 -2.99 -7.70
CA ARG A 491 4.58 -3.38 -9.10
C ARG A 491 4.85 -2.23 -10.06
N VAL A 492 5.42 -2.57 -11.22
CA VAL A 492 5.65 -1.70 -12.37
C VAL A 492 4.86 -2.25 -13.56
N CYS A 493 3.80 -1.55 -13.98
CA CYS A 493 2.93 -1.98 -15.05
C CYS A 493 3.07 -1.08 -16.28
N PHE A 494 3.21 -1.68 -17.46
CA PHE A 494 3.31 -0.94 -18.72
C PHE A 494 2.88 -1.81 -19.89
N ALA A 495 2.55 -1.17 -21.01
CA ALA A 495 2.36 -1.84 -22.29
C ALA A 495 3.51 -1.50 -23.23
N ALA A 496 3.92 -2.47 -24.04
CA ALA A 496 5.05 -2.36 -24.95
C ALA A 496 4.63 -2.65 -26.38
N SER A 497 5.40 -2.12 -27.34
CA SER A 497 5.09 -2.24 -28.77
C SER A 497 5.40 -3.60 -29.38
N ASP A 498 5.79 -4.59 -28.57
CA ASP A 498 5.70 -6.01 -28.94
C ASP A 498 4.28 -6.59 -28.86
N GLY A 499 3.29 -5.80 -28.44
CA GLY A 499 1.91 -6.25 -28.31
C GLY A 499 1.63 -6.98 -26.99
N PHE A 500 2.42 -6.70 -25.95
CA PHE A 500 2.18 -7.24 -24.61
C PHE A 500 2.05 -6.14 -23.55
N CYS A 501 1.26 -6.43 -22.53
CA CYS A 501 1.27 -5.71 -21.26
C CYS A 501 2.05 -6.52 -20.22
N TYR A 502 2.74 -5.81 -19.36
CA TYR A 502 3.68 -6.36 -18.38
C TYR A 502 3.34 -5.84 -17.00
N CYS A 503 3.56 -6.69 -16.00
CA CYS A 503 3.71 -6.29 -14.61
C CYS A 503 5.00 -6.89 -14.08
N LEU A 504 5.94 -6.02 -13.71
CA LEU A 504 7.21 -6.39 -13.10
C LEU A 504 7.18 -6.10 -11.61
N ASP A 505 7.98 -6.82 -10.84
CA ASP A 505 8.29 -6.48 -9.46
C ASP A 505 9.19 -5.23 -9.44
N LYS A 506 8.83 -4.27 -8.58
CA LYS A 506 9.48 -2.98 -8.46
C LYS A 506 10.92 -3.09 -7.96
N ASP A 507 11.23 -4.06 -7.12
CA ASP A 507 12.52 -4.13 -6.44
C ASP A 507 13.60 -4.80 -7.30
N ASP A 508 13.22 -5.77 -8.13
CA ASP A 508 14.18 -6.57 -8.92
C ASP A 508 13.88 -6.67 -10.43
N GLY A 509 12.74 -6.16 -10.88
CA GLY A 509 12.34 -6.19 -12.30
C GLY A 509 11.88 -7.56 -12.80
N SER A 510 11.69 -8.54 -11.91
CA SER A 510 11.18 -9.86 -12.28
C SER A 510 9.74 -9.78 -12.80
N VAL A 511 9.41 -10.58 -13.82
CA VAL A 511 8.05 -10.61 -14.38
C VAL A 511 7.11 -11.27 -13.38
N ILE A 512 6.10 -10.53 -12.94
CA ILE A 512 5.00 -11.10 -12.16
C ILE A 512 3.98 -11.72 -13.10
N TRP A 513 3.57 -10.97 -14.13
CA TRP A 513 2.76 -11.50 -15.24
C TRP A 513 3.04 -10.72 -16.53
N LYS A 514 2.68 -11.36 -17.64
CA LYS A 514 2.76 -10.82 -19.00
C LYS A 514 1.55 -11.35 -19.75
N ASP A 515 0.82 -10.47 -20.42
CA ASP A 515 -0.36 -10.85 -21.20
C ASP A 515 -0.37 -10.18 -22.58
N ILE A 516 -1.08 -10.80 -23.52
CA ILE A 516 -1.23 -10.32 -24.90
C ILE A 516 -2.25 -9.20 -24.90
N VAL A 517 -1.97 -8.17 -25.67
CA VAL A 517 -2.91 -7.10 -25.97
C VAL A 517 -3.15 -7.04 -27.47
N THR A 518 -4.32 -6.55 -27.87
CA THR A 518 -4.85 -6.66 -29.24
C THR A 518 -4.01 -5.97 -30.31
N THR A 519 -3.30 -4.90 -29.95
CA THR A 519 -2.57 -4.04 -30.91
C THR A 519 -1.27 -3.51 -30.29
N PRO A 520 -0.27 -3.04 -31.07
CA PRO A 520 1.06 -2.68 -30.52
C PRO A 520 1.20 -1.22 -30.05
N ASN A 521 0.16 -0.38 -30.14
CA ASN A 521 0.24 1.05 -29.86
C ASN A 521 -0.67 1.44 -28.69
N PHE A 522 -0.07 1.86 -27.58
CA PHE A 522 -0.80 2.07 -26.33
C PHE A 522 -0.74 3.51 -25.82
N THR A 523 -1.61 3.80 -24.86
CA THR A 523 -1.47 4.91 -23.92
C THR A 523 -0.94 4.41 -22.58
N SER A 524 -0.56 5.31 -21.67
CA SER A 524 -0.07 4.92 -20.34
C SER A 524 -1.16 4.23 -19.52
N PRO A 525 -0.88 3.11 -18.83
CA PRO A 525 -1.86 2.46 -17.98
C PRO A 525 -2.33 3.34 -16.81
N VAL A 526 -3.53 3.05 -16.33
CA VAL A 526 -4.18 3.74 -15.20
C VAL A 526 -4.63 2.72 -14.17
N LEU A 527 -4.45 3.04 -12.90
CA LEU A 527 -4.89 2.20 -11.80
C LEU A 527 -6.36 2.48 -11.52
N VAL A 528 -7.15 1.43 -11.33
CA VAL A 528 -8.41 1.52 -10.58
C VAL A 528 -8.09 1.48 -9.08
N PRO A 529 -8.16 2.62 -8.37
CA PRO A 529 -7.86 2.64 -6.94
C PRO A 529 -8.86 1.79 -6.18
N LEU A 530 -8.37 1.00 -5.21
CA LEU A 530 -9.23 0.22 -4.30
C LEU A 530 -10.11 1.09 -3.40
N ASN A 531 -9.65 2.30 -3.13
CA ASN A 531 -10.26 3.16 -2.14
C ASN A 531 -11.00 4.28 -2.84
N LYS A 532 -12.33 4.28 -2.69
CA LYS A 532 -13.10 5.53 -2.79
C LYS A 532 -12.56 6.47 -1.72
N HIS A 533 -12.05 7.63 -2.13
CA HIS A 533 -11.88 8.72 -1.18
C HIS A 533 -13.24 8.97 -0.54
N LEU A 534 -13.30 8.91 0.80
CA LEU A 534 -14.50 9.31 1.52
C LEU A 534 -14.83 10.75 1.11
N CYS A 535 -15.97 10.97 0.47
CA CYS A 535 -16.49 12.29 0.13
C CYS A 535 -16.39 13.24 1.34
N VAL A 536 -15.49 14.22 1.23
CA VAL A 536 -15.07 15.11 2.33
C VAL A 536 -16.22 15.98 2.86
N SER A 537 -17.29 16.18 2.08
CA SER A 537 -18.45 16.95 2.51
C SER A 537 -19.39 16.17 3.44
N ARG A 538 -19.35 14.84 3.44
CA ARG A 538 -20.24 14.01 4.27
C ARG A 538 -19.79 13.96 5.71
N ARG A 539 -20.76 13.84 6.63
CA ARG A 539 -20.50 13.58 8.05
C ARG A 539 -19.99 12.17 8.28
N TYR A 540 -19.20 12.00 9.33
CA TYR A 540 -18.69 10.69 9.75
C TYR A 540 -19.80 9.64 9.96
N ASP A 541 -20.94 10.03 10.52
CA ASP A 541 -22.09 9.15 10.73
C ASP A 541 -22.99 8.96 9.50
N GLN A 542 -22.55 9.40 8.33
CA GLN A 542 -23.24 9.22 7.05
C GLN A 542 -22.50 8.25 6.11
N TYR A 543 -21.70 7.37 6.72
CA TYR A 543 -20.99 6.27 6.08
C TYR A 543 -21.25 4.97 6.81
N CYS A 544 -21.20 3.88 6.05
CA CYS A 544 -20.92 2.54 6.51
C CYS A 544 -19.42 2.26 6.36
N TYR A 545 -18.81 1.70 7.40
CA TYR A 545 -17.42 1.29 7.46
C TYR A 545 -17.33 -0.22 7.69
N LEU A 546 -16.40 -0.88 7.00
CA LEU A 546 -16.06 -2.25 7.33
C LEU A 546 -15.31 -2.28 8.66
N MET A 547 -15.80 -3.08 9.60
CA MET A 547 -15.20 -3.26 10.91
C MET A 547 -14.78 -4.71 11.11
N SER A 548 -13.56 -4.94 11.56
CA SER A 548 -13.06 -6.28 11.88
C SER A 548 -13.10 -6.54 13.38
N HIS A 549 -13.58 -7.72 13.76
CA HIS A 549 -13.61 -8.14 15.16
C HIS A 549 -12.29 -8.80 15.58
N ASN A 550 -11.80 -8.45 16.77
CA ASN A 550 -10.51 -8.91 17.30
C ASN A 550 -9.39 -8.79 16.25
N SER A 551 -9.24 -7.58 15.71
CA SER A 551 -8.48 -7.30 14.48
C SER A 551 -7.02 -7.77 14.52
N PHE A 552 -6.43 -7.88 15.70
CA PHE A 552 -5.05 -8.32 15.90
C PHE A 552 -4.85 -9.85 15.84
N ALA A 553 -5.92 -10.64 15.83
CA ALA A 553 -5.86 -12.10 15.91
C ALA A 553 -5.56 -12.73 14.53
N TYR A 554 -4.35 -12.49 14.03
CA TYR A 554 -3.88 -12.92 12.71
C TYR A 554 -3.36 -14.36 12.72
N PHE A 555 -3.84 -15.24 11.82
CA PHE A 555 -3.48 -16.66 11.86
C PHE A 555 -1.97 -16.97 11.78
N LEU A 556 -1.18 -16.23 10.99
CA LEU A 556 0.25 -16.53 10.84
C LEU A 556 1.10 -16.08 12.05
N ASP A 557 0.55 -15.27 12.95
CA ASP A 557 1.17 -14.90 14.23
C ASP A 557 1.00 -15.97 15.32
N GLY A 558 0.58 -17.18 14.95
CA GLY A 558 0.46 -18.34 15.84
C GLY A 558 -0.86 -18.40 16.60
N TRP A 559 -1.89 -17.65 16.17
CA TRP A 559 -3.21 -17.70 16.79
C TRP A 559 -3.97 -18.97 16.38
N TRP A 560 -4.23 -19.85 17.35
CA TRP A 560 -4.93 -21.13 17.12
C TRP A 560 -6.39 -20.92 16.69
N ILE A 561 -6.99 -19.81 17.14
CA ILE A 561 -8.27 -19.27 16.69
C ILE A 561 -8.03 -17.81 16.34
N GLY A 562 -7.46 -17.58 15.16
CA GLY A 562 -7.39 -16.24 14.57
C GLY A 562 -8.77 -15.81 14.06
N ASN A 563 -9.08 -14.53 14.16
CA ASN A 563 -10.27 -13.94 13.56
C ASN A 563 -9.95 -13.30 12.20
N GLN A 564 -8.67 -13.12 11.86
CA GLN A 564 -8.23 -12.44 10.64
C GLN A 564 -7.14 -13.22 9.89
N GLU A 565 -7.15 -13.10 8.55
CA GLU A 565 -6.11 -13.60 7.64
C GLU A 565 -5.11 -12.53 7.24
N PHE A 566 -5.23 -11.34 7.82
CA PHE A 566 -4.41 -10.17 7.56
C PHE A 566 -3.94 -9.55 8.88
N THR A 567 -2.74 -8.97 8.85
CA THR A 567 -2.24 -8.02 9.86
C THR A 567 -3.14 -6.77 9.94
N LEU A 568 -2.92 -5.89 10.92
CA LEU A 568 -3.68 -4.64 11.04
C LEU A 568 -3.49 -3.77 9.80
N THR A 569 -2.25 -3.60 9.34
CA THR A 569 -1.90 -2.84 8.13
C THR A 569 -2.56 -3.41 6.89
N GLU A 570 -2.53 -4.74 6.71
CA GLU A 570 -3.16 -5.38 5.55
C GLU A 570 -4.69 -5.23 5.56
N GLN A 571 -5.33 -5.28 6.74
CA GLN A 571 -6.76 -4.98 6.89
C GLN A 571 -7.08 -3.54 6.49
N LEU A 572 -6.29 -2.57 6.94
CA LEU A 572 -6.47 -1.17 6.57
C LEU A 572 -6.26 -0.96 5.06
N ASN A 573 -5.25 -1.60 4.46
CA ASN A 573 -5.02 -1.59 3.01
C ASN A 573 -6.16 -2.27 2.23
N TYR A 574 -6.83 -3.25 2.82
CA TYR A 574 -7.98 -3.94 2.24
C TYR A 574 -9.27 -3.11 2.23
N GLY A 575 -9.35 -2.04 3.02
CA GLY A 575 -10.54 -1.18 3.13
C GLY A 575 -11.25 -1.26 4.49
N VAL A 576 -10.68 -1.96 5.47
CA VAL A 576 -11.18 -1.89 6.85
C VAL A 576 -10.93 -0.49 7.41
N ARG A 577 -11.94 0.08 8.07
CA ARG A 577 -11.85 1.40 8.75
C ARG A 577 -12.39 1.36 10.18
N GLY A 578 -12.83 0.21 10.66
CA GLY A 578 -13.15 -0.07 12.06
C GLY A 578 -12.36 -1.26 12.59
N LEU A 579 -11.76 -1.12 13.78
CA LEU A 579 -11.00 -2.18 14.44
C LEU A 579 -11.57 -2.40 15.84
N MET A 580 -12.03 -3.60 16.15
CA MET A 580 -12.38 -3.98 17.52
C MET A 580 -11.19 -4.69 18.18
N LEU A 581 -10.76 -4.19 19.32
CA LEU A 581 -9.56 -4.64 20.02
C LEU A 581 -9.87 -5.02 21.47
N ASP A 582 -9.74 -6.31 21.78
CA ASP A 582 -9.70 -6.81 23.16
C ASP A 582 -8.38 -6.40 23.84
N ILE A 583 -8.46 -5.55 24.87
CA ILE A 583 -7.28 -5.13 25.64
C ILE A 583 -7.34 -5.53 27.12
N TYR A 584 -6.17 -5.87 27.65
CA TYR A 584 -5.94 -6.36 29.02
C TYR A 584 -4.73 -5.69 29.65
N LYS A 585 -4.84 -5.31 30.91
CA LYS A 585 -3.69 -4.91 31.73
C LYS A 585 -3.01 -6.15 32.28
N GLU A 586 -1.72 -6.25 32.02
CA GLU A 586 -0.88 -7.34 32.49
C GLU A 586 0.38 -6.78 33.12
N LYS A 587 0.93 -7.53 34.08
CA LYS A 587 2.21 -7.19 34.70
C LYS A 587 3.31 -7.99 34.02
N ILE A 588 4.06 -7.34 33.13
CA ILE A 588 5.17 -7.93 32.40
C ILE A 588 6.46 -7.41 33.03
N ASN A 589 7.31 -8.31 33.52
CA ASN A 589 8.61 -7.96 34.12
C ASN A 589 8.50 -6.95 35.29
N GLY A 590 7.39 -7.04 36.04
CA GLY A 590 7.09 -6.12 37.15
C GLY A 590 6.48 -4.78 36.74
N VAL A 591 6.36 -4.50 35.44
CA VAL A 591 5.79 -3.27 34.88
C VAL A 591 4.37 -3.55 34.39
N ASP A 592 3.44 -2.66 34.75
CA ASP A 592 2.08 -2.72 34.22
C ASP A 592 2.09 -2.26 32.75
N GLN A 593 1.56 -3.09 31.86
CA GLN A 593 1.44 -2.84 30.42
C GLN A 593 0.05 -3.24 29.92
N ILE A 594 -0.33 -2.74 28.75
CA ILE A 594 -1.56 -3.16 28.07
C ILE A 594 -1.19 -4.11 26.93
N VAL A 595 -1.82 -5.27 26.95
CA VAL A 595 -1.65 -6.32 25.94
C VAL A 595 -3.00 -6.71 25.33
N MET A 596 -2.96 -7.25 24.12
CA MET A 596 -4.10 -7.77 23.40
C MET A 596 -3.98 -9.28 23.28
N TYR A 597 -5.06 -9.99 23.60
CA TYR A 597 -5.19 -11.41 23.29
C TYR A 597 -6.64 -11.89 23.14
N HIS A 598 -6.87 -12.84 22.23
CA HIS A 598 -8.18 -13.40 21.93
C HIS A 598 -8.60 -14.50 22.92
N GLY A 599 -9.71 -14.29 23.63
CA GLY A 599 -10.31 -15.27 24.55
C GLY A 599 -9.66 -15.32 25.93
N THR A 600 -8.89 -16.36 26.21
CA THR A 600 -8.14 -16.50 27.48
C THR A 600 -6.65 -16.48 27.25
N LYS A 601 -5.88 -15.96 28.22
CA LYS A 601 -4.41 -15.95 28.20
C LYS A 601 -3.77 -17.32 27.91
N TRP A 602 -4.48 -18.41 28.19
CA TRP A 602 -4.03 -19.80 27.97
C TRP A 602 -4.41 -20.37 26.60
N SER A 603 -5.46 -19.83 25.96
CA SER A 603 -5.87 -20.22 24.60
C SER A 603 -5.09 -19.46 23.51
N SER A 604 -4.37 -18.41 23.89
CA SER A 604 -3.51 -17.61 23.04
C SER A 604 -2.03 -17.84 23.39
N TYR A 605 -1.29 -18.57 22.56
CA TYR A 605 0.18 -18.73 22.71
C TYR A 605 0.95 -17.44 22.32
N SER A 606 0.23 -16.38 21.95
CA SER A 606 0.76 -15.07 21.57
C SER A 606 -0.06 -13.96 22.24
N TRP A 607 0.58 -12.82 22.51
CA TRP A 607 -0.05 -11.56 22.91
C TRP A 607 0.72 -10.44 22.23
N LEU A 608 0.03 -9.35 21.90
CA LEU A 608 0.61 -8.15 21.30
C LEU A 608 0.52 -6.98 22.27
N PHE A 609 1.46 -6.05 22.22
CA PHE A 609 1.36 -4.84 23.03
C PHE A 609 0.48 -3.80 22.32
N LEU A 610 -0.25 -3.01 23.11
CA LEU A 610 -1.13 -1.97 22.54
C LEU A 610 -0.32 -0.87 21.83
N ASP A 611 0.84 -0.48 22.37
CA ASP A 611 1.71 0.53 21.76
C ASP A 611 2.24 0.10 20.40
N ASP A 612 2.59 -1.18 20.21
CA ASP A 612 2.99 -1.71 18.90
C ASP A 612 1.87 -1.58 17.86
N ALA A 613 0.63 -1.91 18.24
CA ALA A 613 -0.52 -1.76 17.37
C ALA A 613 -0.85 -0.29 17.07
N MET A 614 -0.72 0.60 18.06
CA MET A 614 -0.93 2.04 17.86
C MET A 614 0.15 2.62 16.94
N LYS A 615 1.39 2.15 17.05
CA LYS A 615 2.49 2.53 16.16
C LYS A 615 2.24 2.09 14.72
N GLU A 616 1.78 0.85 14.53
CA GLU A 616 1.42 0.33 13.20
C GLU A 616 0.30 1.15 12.55
N ILE A 617 -0.79 1.39 13.28
CA ILE A 617 -1.92 2.21 12.82
C ILE A 617 -1.49 3.66 12.56
N GLY A 618 -0.65 4.23 13.42
CA GLY A 618 -0.12 5.58 13.29
C GLY A 618 0.77 5.77 12.06
N ILE A 619 1.63 4.80 11.76
CA ILE A 619 2.43 4.78 10.51
C ILE A 619 1.50 4.73 9.30
N TRP A 620 0.47 3.88 9.34
CA TRP A 620 -0.49 3.78 8.24
C TRP A 620 -1.26 5.09 8.04
N LEU A 621 -1.76 5.73 9.10
CA LEU A 621 -2.48 7.00 9.01
C LEU A 621 -1.61 8.15 8.49
N LYS A 622 -0.29 8.15 8.78
CA LYS A 622 0.67 9.12 8.22
C LYS A 622 0.85 8.94 6.72
N ASN A 623 0.87 7.69 6.24
CA ASN A 623 0.99 7.36 4.82
C ASN A 623 -0.34 7.51 4.06
N ASN A 624 -1.46 7.61 4.77
CA ASN A 624 -2.81 7.74 4.20
C ASN A 624 -3.53 8.97 4.80
N PRO A 625 -3.12 10.20 4.42
CA PRO A 625 -3.53 11.43 5.11
C PRO A 625 -5.03 11.76 4.98
N THR A 626 -5.73 11.17 4.01
CA THR A 626 -7.17 11.41 3.77
C THR A 626 -8.08 10.39 4.46
N GLU A 627 -7.51 9.41 5.17
CA GLU A 627 -8.24 8.29 5.73
C GLU A 627 -8.57 8.50 7.21
N VAL A 628 -9.73 7.99 7.64
CA VAL A 628 -10.22 8.03 9.02
C VAL A 628 -10.41 6.60 9.52
N VAL A 629 -9.83 6.29 10.69
CA VAL A 629 -9.89 4.96 11.31
C VAL A 629 -10.62 5.04 12.65
N THR A 630 -11.42 4.02 12.94
CA THR A 630 -12.15 3.89 14.20
C THR A 630 -11.63 2.70 14.98
N ILE A 631 -11.38 2.89 16.27
CA ILE A 631 -11.02 1.82 17.21
C ILE A 631 -12.11 1.73 18.27
N GLN A 632 -12.64 0.53 18.47
CA GLN A 632 -13.52 0.19 19.58
C GLN A 632 -12.77 -0.78 20.50
N PHE A 633 -12.46 -0.32 21.71
CA PHE A 633 -11.84 -1.17 22.71
C PHE A 633 -12.89 -1.97 23.48
N GLU A 634 -12.82 -3.29 23.33
CA GLU A 634 -13.64 -4.27 24.04
C GLU A 634 -13.02 -4.52 25.43
N ASN A 635 -13.15 -3.51 26.30
CA ASN A 635 -12.31 -3.37 27.49
C ASN A 635 -12.55 -4.42 28.57
N ARG A 636 -11.49 -5.16 28.92
CA ARG A 636 -11.43 -5.95 30.15
C ARG A 636 -10.60 -5.32 31.27
N VAL A 637 -9.95 -4.17 31.09
CA VAL A 637 -9.23 -3.46 32.19
C VAL A 637 -9.33 -1.91 32.18
N PHE A 638 -9.22 -1.29 33.38
CA PHE A 638 -9.34 0.13 33.74
C PHE A 638 -7.98 0.79 34.07
N ASP A 639 -7.28 1.40 33.11
CA ASP A 639 -6.17 2.32 33.42
C ASP A 639 -5.94 3.38 32.32
N PRO A 640 -6.60 4.56 32.42
CA PRO A 640 -6.52 5.61 31.41
C PRO A 640 -5.11 6.12 31.14
N LYS A 641 -4.20 6.05 32.13
CA LYS A 641 -2.83 6.53 31.98
C LYS A 641 -1.99 5.60 31.10
N LEU A 642 -2.19 4.30 31.24
CA LEU A 642 -1.50 3.31 30.40
C LEU A 642 -2.01 3.36 28.96
N VAL A 643 -3.32 3.57 28.77
CA VAL A 643 -3.90 3.77 27.43
C VAL A 643 -3.32 5.02 26.77
N GLN A 644 -3.31 6.15 27.50
CA GLN A 644 -2.72 7.39 26.97
C GLN A 644 -1.24 7.22 26.63
N LYS A 645 -0.47 6.55 27.50
CA LYS A 645 0.94 6.24 27.22
C LYS A 645 1.10 5.45 25.91
N ALA A 646 0.25 4.45 25.66
CA ALA A 646 0.31 3.68 24.42
C ALA A 646 0.00 4.52 23.18
N PHE A 647 -0.89 5.51 23.28
CA PHE A 647 -1.12 6.46 22.19
C PHE A 647 0.07 7.40 21.95
N ASP A 648 0.70 7.86 23.03
CA ASP A 648 1.86 8.73 22.96
C ASP A 648 3.04 7.99 22.32
N ASP A 649 3.32 6.75 22.78
CA ASP A 649 4.39 5.90 22.24
C ASP A 649 4.11 5.45 20.79
N GLY A 650 2.84 5.23 20.45
CA GLY A 650 2.40 4.95 19.08
C GLY A 650 2.45 6.17 18.16
N GLY A 651 2.59 7.38 18.71
CA GLY A 651 2.62 8.62 17.96
C GLY A 651 1.29 8.95 17.29
N VAL A 652 0.16 8.62 17.94
CA VAL A 652 -1.21 8.84 17.44
C VAL A 652 -2.02 9.82 18.27
N SER A 653 -1.53 10.28 19.42
CA SER A 653 -2.29 11.12 20.36
C SER A 653 -2.90 12.37 19.73
N ASP A 654 -2.15 13.07 18.87
CA ASP A 654 -2.63 14.27 18.20
C ASP A 654 -3.69 13.96 17.14
N MET A 655 -3.72 12.73 16.61
CA MET A 655 -4.67 12.28 15.59
C MET A 655 -6.05 11.93 16.16
N ILE A 656 -6.18 11.82 17.48
CA ILE A 656 -7.40 11.31 18.12
C ILE A 656 -8.54 12.33 18.07
N PHE A 657 -9.70 11.89 17.60
CA PHE A 657 -10.98 12.58 17.75
C PHE A 657 -11.75 12.01 18.93
N TYR A 658 -11.93 12.81 19.99
CA TYR A 658 -12.71 12.44 21.17
C TYR A 658 -14.16 12.91 21.04
N ALA A 659 -15.12 11.98 20.93
CA ALA A 659 -16.53 12.31 20.71
C ALA A 659 -17.21 13.07 21.88
N ASP A 660 -16.67 12.97 23.09
CA ASP A 660 -17.27 13.47 24.35
C ASP A 660 -16.77 14.85 24.79
N ARG A 661 -15.82 15.46 24.07
CA ARG A 661 -15.17 16.72 24.44
C ARG A 661 -14.87 17.59 23.22
N VAL A 662 -14.40 18.80 23.48
CA VAL A 662 -13.99 19.73 22.41
C VAL A 662 -12.71 19.23 21.76
N ASN A 663 -12.72 19.14 20.43
CA ASN A 663 -11.54 18.83 19.62
C ASN A 663 -11.05 20.13 18.98
N THR A 664 -9.75 20.42 19.03
CA THR A 664 -9.18 21.60 18.36
C THR A 664 -8.24 21.11 17.27
N GLY A 665 -8.45 21.62 16.06
CA GLY A 665 -7.64 21.29 14.90
C GLY A 665 -6.46 22.24 14.71
N GLU A 666 -5.53 21.86 13.82
CA GLU A 666 -4.36 22.69 13.48
C GLU A 666 -4.74 24.05 12.91
N SER A 667 -5.88 24.13 12.21
CA SER A 667 -6.44 25.39 11.67
C SER A 667 -6.89 26.38 12.75
N GLY A 668 -6.93 25.96 14.03
CA GLY A 668 -7.44 26.73 15.15
C GLY A 668 -8.96 26.65 15.34
N TYR A 669 -9.69 26.00 14.42
CA TYR A 669 -11.11 25.75 14.59
C TYR A 669 -11.36 24.56 15.53
N SER A 670 -12.34 24.71 16.42
CA SER A 670 -12.74 23.66 17.36
C SER A 670 -14.09 23.02 16.97
N TRP A 671 -14.21 21.72 17.20
CA TRP A 671 -15.44 20.96 17.14
C TRP A 671 -15.97 20.65 18.54
N GLU A 672 -17.23 20.97 18.78
CA GLU A 672 -17.92 20.69 20.05
C GLU A 672 -18.19 19.19 20.21
N PRO A 673 -18.47 18.70 21.43
CA PRO A 673 -18.85 17.30 21.66
C PRO A 673 -19.98 16.84 20.73
N VAL A 674 -19.91 15.60 20.26
CA VAL A 674 -20.83 15.05 19.26
C VAL A 674 -22.27 15.08 19.75
N LEU A 675 -22.54 14.76 21.03
CA LEU A 675 -23.90 14.80 21.58
C LEU A 675 -24.53 16.22 21.55
N LYS A 676 -23.70 17.27 21.44
CA LYS A 676 -24.13 18.67 21.38
C LYS A 676 -24.27 19.19 19.95
N LYS A 677 -23.32 18.88 19.07
CA LYS A 677 -23.23 19.47 17.71
C LYS A 677 -23.49 18.47 16.56
N GLY A 678 -23.49 17.18 16.85
CA GLY A 678 -23.42 16.11 15.86
C GLY A 678 -21.98 15.84 15.41
N TRP A 679 -21.81 14.84 14.55
CA TRP A 679 -20.52 14.44 13.99
C TRP A 679 -19.98 15.48 12.99
N PRO A 680 -18.66 15.71 12.92
CA PRO A 680 -18.04 16.52 11.88
C PRO A 680 -18.10 15.86 10.51
N SER A 681 -17.81 16.64 9.46
CA SER A 681 -17.52 16.10 8.13
C SER A 681 -16.18 15.38 8.10
N ILE A 682 -16.04 14.41 7.19
CA ILE A 682 -14.76 13.75 6.94
C ILE A 682 -13.70 14.77 6.51
N GLY A 683 -14.06 15.75 5.68
CA GLY A 683 -13.19 16.85 5.30
C GLY A 683 -12.66 17.62 6.50
N TRP A 684 -13.52 17.97 7.45
CA TRP A 684 -13.08 18.65 8.66
C TRP A 684 -12.11 17.78 9.48
N MET A 685 -12.40 16.48 9.62
CA MET A 685 -11.51 15.55 10.33
C MET A 685 -10.14 15.43 9.66
N VAL A 686 -10.10 15.37 8.33
CA VAL A 686 -8.88 15.28 7.54
C VAL A 686 -8.08 16.58 7.61
N GLU A 687 -8.72 17.73 7.36
CA GLU A 687 -8.09 19.06 7.39
C GLU A 687 -7.48 19.42 8.76
N ASN A 688 -7.96 18.80 9.84
CA ASN A 688 -7.56 19.11 11.21
C ASN A 688 -6.78 17.99 11.89
N ASP A 689 -6.39 16.96 11.12
CA ASP A 689 -5.71 15.75 11.57
C ASP A 689 -6.38 15.12 12.80
N LYS A 690 -7.72 15.04 12.81
CA LYS A 690 -8.52 14.35 13.84
C LYS A 690 -9.14 13.09 13.26
N ARG A 691 -8.27 12.17 12.82
CA ARG A 691 -8.61 11.04 11.95
C ARG A 691 -8.64 9.68 12.65
N LEU A 692 -8.37 9.63 13.96
CA LEU A 692 -8.47 8.41 14.76
C LEU A 692 -9.63 8.53 15.76
N VAL A 693 -10.77 7.92 15.46
CA VAL A 693 -11.93 7.89 16.37
C VAL A 693 -11.77 6.73 17.34
N VAL A 694 -11.91 7.00 18.64
CA VAL A 694 -11.65 5.97 19.67
C VAL A 694 -12.79 5.89 20.65
N PHE A 695 -13.25 4.67 20.92
CA PHE A 695 -14.29 4.38 21.90
C PHE A 695 -13.86 3.28 22.89
N ALA A 696 -14.48 3.29 24.06
CA ALA A 696 -14.40 2.23 25.05
C ALA A 696 -15.79 1.67 25.39
N GLU A 697 -15.87 0.36 25.61
CA GLU A 697 -17.11 -0.31 26.04
C GLU A 697 -17.46 -0.13 27.53
N LYS A 698 -16.60 0.55 28.33
CA LYS A 698 -16.82 0.81 29.76
C LYS A 698 -16.71 2.29 30.11
N LYS A 699 -17.61 2.77 30.97
CA LYS A 699 -17.60 4.15 31.47
C LYS A 699 -16.42 4.35 32.43
N GLY A 700 -15.75 5.51 32.34
CA GLY A 700 -14.70 5.93 33.26
C GLY A 700 -13.27 5.71 32.78
N ASP A 701 -13.07 5.21 31.56
CA ASP A 701 -11.76 4.88 30.99
C ASP A 701 -10.99 6.08 30.40
N GLY A 702 -11.48 7.30 30.61
CA GLY A 702 -10.93 8.52 29.98
C GLY A 702 -11.24 8.65 28.49
N LEU A 703 -11.76 7.58 27.87
CA LEU A 703 -12.23 7.50 26.50
C LEU A 703 -13.76 7.68 26.41
N PRO A 704 -14.30 8.11 25.25
CA PRO A 704 -15.72 8.17 24.99
C PRO A 704 -16.37 6.78 25.13
N TYR A 705 -17.46 6.71 25.90
CA TYR A 705 -18.21 5.47 26.08
C TYR A 705 -19.04 5.15 24.84
N VAL A 706 -18.78 4.01 24.20
CA VAL A 706 -19.33 3.69 22.88
C VAL A 706 -20.87 3.71 22.85
N TRP A 707 -21.52 3.18 23.89
CA TRP A 707 -22.98 3.05 23.93
C TRP A 707 -23.72 4.39 24.09
N ASP A 708 -23.01 5.48 24.44
CA ASP A 708 -23.60 6.83 24.40
C ASP A 708 -23.78 7.32 22.95
N TYR A 709 -23.12 6.69 21.96
CA TYR A 709 -23.11 7.11 20.55
C TYR A 709 -23.64 6.05 19.58
N THR A 710 -23.50 4.76 19.93
CA THR A 710 -23.84 3.63 19.05
C THR A 710 -24.97 2.75 19.60
N VAL A 711 -25.70 2.11 18.70
CA VAL A 711 -26.55 0.94 18.96
C VAL A 711 -25.96 -0.26 18.21
N GLU A 712 -25.98 -1.45 18.82
CA GLU A 712 -25.33 -2.64 18.26
C GLU A 712 -26.24 -3.86 18.32
N THR A 713 -26.28 -4.65 17.24
CA THR A 713 -27.03 -5.92 17.23
C THR A 713 -26.31 -7.00 18.03
N LYS A 714 -27.02 -7.95 18.66
CA LYS A 714 -26.39 -9.14 19.26
C LYS A 714 -25.48 -9.89 18.26
N TYR A 715 -24.52 -10.64 18.79
CA TYR A 715 -23.64 -11.54 18.04
C TYR A 715 -24.13 -13.01 18.09
N GLY A 716 -23.52 -13.90 17.30
CA GLY A 716 -23.76 -15.36 17.35
C GLY A 716 -24.98 -15.86 16.55
N GLU A 717 -25.33 -17.16 16.68
CA GLU A 717 -26.40 -17.79 15.87
C GLU A 717 -27.76 -17.10 15.96
N ASP A 718 -28.10 -16.53 17.12
CA ASP A 718 -29.38 -15.84 17.31
C ASP A 718 -29.43 -14.56 16.46
N SER A 719 -28.30 -13.87 16.32
CA SER A 719 -28.16 -12.76 15.38
C SER A 719 -28.27 -13.21 13.93
N LEU A 720 -27.67 -14.35 13.55
CA LEU A 720 -27.69 -14.86 12.19
C LEU A 720 -29.05 -15.40 11.74
N LYS A 721 -29.91 -15.82 12.68
CA LYS A 721 -31.28 -16.29 12.42
C LYS A 721 -32.29 -15.15 12.19
N GLY A 722 -31.82 -13.90 12.18
CA GLY A 722 -32.67 -12.74 11.98
C GLY A 722 -33.45 -12.31 13.23
N ASN A 723 -33.06 -12.76 14.43
CA ASN A 723 -33.55 -12.13 15.65
C ASN A 723 -32.84 -10.77 15.82
N TYR A 724 -33.66 -9.76 16.09
CA TYR A 724 -33.32 -8.33 16.08
C TYR A 724 -32.92 -7.81 17.46
N ASP A 725 -32.60 -8.73 18.37
CA ASP A 725 -32.28 -8.34 19.73
C ASP A 725 -31.02 -7.47 19.72
N GLU A 726 -31.17 -6.29 20.30
CA GLU A 726 -30.08 -5.37 20.62
C GLU A 726 -29.19 -6.02 21.69
N ARG A 727 -27.90 -5.68 21.68
CA ARG A 727 -27.00 -6.09 22.76
C ARG A 727 -27.45 -5.38 24.04
N ASP A 728 -27.66 -6.10 25.13
CA ASP A 728 -28.23 -5.58 26.39
C ASP A 728 -27.55 -4.28 26.88
N GLU A 729 -26.23 -4.13 26.67
CA GLU A 729 -25.47 -2.92 27.03
C GLU A 729 -25.79 -1.69 26.15
N SER A 730 -26.32 -1.91 24.95
CA SER A 730 -26.70 -0.90 23.95
C SER A 730 -28.19 -0.48 24.01
N ASP A 731 -29.06 -1.28 24.67
CA ASP A 731 -30.54 -1.15 24.76
C ASP A 731 -31.07 0.11 25.48
N SER A 732 -30.20 0.92 26.08
CA SER A 732 -30.65 1.90 27.07
C SER A 732 -31.32 3.15 26.47
N ILE A 733 -31.10 3.47 25.18
CA ILE A 733 -31.56 4.73 24.55
C ILE A 733 -31.85 4.47 23.03
N PRO A 734 -32.80 5.16 22.37
CA PRO A 734 -32.97 5.14 20.91
C PRO A 734 -31.90 5.95 20.13
N LEU A 735 -31.83 5.76 18.81
CA LEU A 735 -31.00 6.61 17.93
C LEU A 735 -31.60 8.02 17.79
N SER A 736 -30.75 9.03 17.59
CA SER A 736 -31.13 10.42 17.34
C SER A 736 -30.10 11.11 16.45
N LYS A 737 -30.36 12.35 16.00
CA LYS A 737 -29.43 13.14 15.17
C LYS A 737 -27.99 13.22 15.72
N ASN A 738 -27.84 13.17 17.05
CA ASN A 738 -26.57 13.29 17.73
C ASN A 738 -26.08 11.96 18.35
N ARG A 739 -26.93 10.92 18.35
CA ARG A 739 -26.60 9.52 18.71
C ARG A 739 -26.98 8.64 17.53
N SER A 740 -26.11 8.62 16.54
CA SER A 740 -26.43 8.23 15.18
C SER A 740 -25.58 7.07 14.66
N LEU A 741 -24.73 6.47 15.48
CA LEU A 741 -23.95 5.32 15.04
C LEU A 741 -24.75 4.02 15.21
N TYR A 742 -24.65 3.15 14.21
CA TYR A 742 -25.30 1.84 14.23
C TYR A 742 -24.34 0.74 13.77
N THR A 743 -24.09 -0.25 14.62
CA THR A 743 -23.21 -1.39 14.35
C THR A 743 -24.01 -2.67 14.13
N VAL A 744 -23.80 -3.32 12.98
CA VAL A 744 -24.33 -4.65 12.68
C VAL A 744 -23.22 -5.68 12.87
N ASN A 745 -23.41 -6.57 13.83
CA ASN A 745 -22.54 -7.70 14.06
C ASN A 745 -22.92 -8.88 13.16
N ASN A 746 -21.91 -9.48 12.52
CA ASN A 746 -22.01 -10.70 11.75
C ASN A 746 -20.89 -11.66 12.16
N PHE A 747 -21.05 -12.25 13.36
CA PHE A 747 -20.10 -13.19 13.96
C PHE A 747 -20.72 -14.61 13.99
N PRO A 748 -20.36 -15.50 13.05
CA PRO A 748 -20.91 -16.85 13.02
C PRO A 748 -20.41 -17.70 14.18
N THR A 749 -21.32 -18.40 14.85
CA THR A 749 -20.95 -19.36 15.89
C THR A 749 -20.34 -20.61 15.26
N ILE A 750 -19.07 -20.90 15.58
CA ILE A 750 -18.36 -22.05 15.05
C ILE A 750 -18.03 -23.01 16.20
N TRP A 751 -18.63 -24.20 16.16
CA TRP A 751 -18.44 -25.24 17.17
C TRP A 751 -17.00 -25.80 17.13
N TYR A 752 -16.40 -26.03 18.31
CA TYR A 752 -14.99 -26.45 18.52
C TYR A 752 -14.50 -27.61 17.62
N LEU A 753 -15.36 -28.55 17.24
CA LEU A 753 -15.02 -29.68 16.36
C LEU A 753 -14.83 -29.30 14.87
N ASN A 754 -15.14 -28.05 14.49
CA ASN A 754 -15.04 -27.52 13.13
C ASN A 754 -14.01 -26.38 13.00
N ILE A 755 -13.19 -26.08 14.02
CA ILE A 755 -12.17 -25.02 13.95
C ILE A 755 -11.18 -25.24 12.79
N LEU A 756 -10.86 -26.49 12.47
CA LEU A 756 -10.02 -26.82 11.29
C LEU A 756 -10.74 -26.56 9.95
N LYS A 757 -12.08 -26.62 9.91
CA LYS A 757 -12.88 -26.31 8.72
C LYS A 757 -13.13 -24.82 8.54
N LEU A 758 -12.81 -23.98 9.52
CA LEU A 758 -12.90 -22.52 9.34
C LEU A 758 -12.14 -22.06 8.12
N ARG A 759 -10.95 -22.63 7.93
CA ARG A 759 -10.03 -22.34 6.83
C ARG A 759 -10.56 -22.74 5.44
N THR A 760 -11.68 -23.46 5.35
CA THR A 760 -12.23 -23.97 4.08
C THR A 760 -13.62 -23.42 3.74
N TYR A 761 -14.26 -22.63 4.62
CA TYR A 761 -15.55 -22.01 4.32
C TYR A 761 -15.39 -20.79 3.42
N LYS A 762 -15.69 -20.96 2.13
CA LYS A 762 -15.57 -19.92 1.10
C LYS A 762 -16.58 -18.76 1.22
N SER A 763 -17.64 -18.88 2.02
CA SER A 763 -18.80 -17.98 1.96
C SER A 763 -19.31 -17.49 3.32
N ILE A 764 -18.47 -17.42 4.35
CA ILE A 764 -18.88 -16.99 5.70
C ILE A 764 -19.52 -15.60 5.66
N ASN A 765 -18.89 -14.66 4.96
CA ASN A 765 -19.35 -13.28 4.82
C ASN A 765 -19.72 -12.95 3.37
N GLY A 766 -20.50 -13.82 2.72
CA GLY A 766 -20.95 -13.57 1.35
C GLY A 766 -21.79 -12.30 1.22
N PHE A 767 -21.59 -11.53 0.14
CA PHE A 767 -22.25 -10.25 -0.12
C PHE A 767 -23.78 -10.30 0.10
N ASN A 768 -24.46 -11.27 -0.51
CA ASN A 768 -25.92 -11.39 -0.43
C ASN A 768 -26.42 -11.61 1.01
N THR A 769 -25.68 -12.39 1.80
CA THR A 769 -26.00 -12.66 3.21
C THR A 769 -25.86 -11.39 4.05
N LEU A 770 -24.77 -10.63 3.86
CA LEU A 770 -24.52 -9.39 4.58
C LEU A 770 -25.54 -8.30 4.24
N ILE A 771 -25.88 -8.14 2.94
CA ILE A 771 -26.92 -7.19 2.51
C ILE A 771 -28.29 -7.58 3.06
N ALA A 772 -28.65 -8.86 3.02
CA ALA A 772 -29.89 -9.33 3.64
C ALA A 772 -29.91 -9.01 5.14
N ARG A 773 -28.81 -9.24 5.86
CA ARG A 773 -28.67 -8.90 7.28
C ARG A 773 -28.90 -7.41 7.54
N CYS A 774 -28.25 -6.53 6.79
CA CYS A 774 -28.42 -5.08 6.93
C CYS A 774 -29.86 -4.64 6.61
N ASN A 775 -30.48 -5.23 5.58
CA ASN A 775 -31.86 -4.94 5.20
C ASN A 775 -32.89 -5.38 6.25
N THR A 776 -32.69 -6.51 6.91
CA THR A 776 -33.60 -6.94 7.99
C THR A 776 -33.61 -5.91 9.14
N CYS A 777 -32.46 -5.30 9.44
CA CYS A 777 -32.35 -4.30 10.49
C CYS A 777 -32.97 -2.94 10.12
N LYS A 778 -32.96 -2.59 8.83
CA LYS A 778 -33.55 -1.37 8.27
C LYS A 778 -35.03 -1.16 8.63
N PHE A 779 -35.75 -2.23 8.99
CA PHE A 779 -37.18 -2.21 9.28
C PHE A 779 -37.54 -2.29 10.78
N ASN A 780 -36.57 -2.14 11.70
CA ASN A 780 -36.87 -2.17 13.14
C ASN A 780 -37.56 -0.86 13.60
N PRO A 781 -38.80 -0.93 14.14
CA PRO A 781 -39.59 0.23 14.54
C PRO A 781 -39.01 1.05 15.72
N ARG A 782 -38.03 0.52 16.49
CA ARG A 782 -37.34 1.30 17.56
C ARG A 782 -36.38 2.36 17.04
N PHE A 783 -35.94 2.28 15.79
CA PHE A 783 -35.08 3.31 15.16
C PHE A 783 -35.88 4.48 14.57
N PHE A 784 -37.20 4.48 14.74
CA PHE A 784 -38.08 5.55 14.31
C PHE A 784 -38.53 6.37 15.51
N GLU A 785 -38.19 7.66 15.48
CA GLU A 785 -39.09 8.73 15.89
C GLU A 785 -38.50 10.08 15.45
N ASP A 786 -38.71 10.46 14.18
CA ASP A 786 -39.23 11.79 13.79
C ASP A 786 -39.41 11.86 12.26
N GLU A 787 -40.66 11.72 11.77
CA GLU A 787 -41.02 11.98 10.37
C GLU A 787 -40.61 13.39 9.90
N LYS A 788 -40.49 14.37 10.82
CA LYS A 788 -40.14 15.76 10.49
C LYS A 788 -38.67 15.95 10.13
N LEU A 789 -37.80 14.99 10.46
CA LEU A 789 -36.37 15.07 10.13
C LEU A 789 -36.02 14.35 8.81
N GLY A 790 -36.93 13.55 8.24
CA GLY A 790 -36.67 12.74 7.04
C GLY A 790 -35.75 11.53 7.29
N TRP A 791 -35.74 11.00 8.52
CA TRP A 791 -34.90 9.86 8.94
C TRP A 791 -35.65 8.51 8.88
N GLU A 792 -36.45 8.29 7.85
CA GLU A 792 -37.02 6.96 7.63
C GLU A 792 -35.87 5.96 7.39
N HIS A 793 -35.81 4.88 8.17
CA HIS A 793 -34.85 3.77 8.03
C HIS A 793 -33.36 4.14 8.21
N HIS A 794 -32.79 3.94 9.41
CA HIS A 794 -31.36 4.14 9.67
C HIS A 794 -30.52 3.01 9.02
N LEU A 795 -29.46 3.38 8.30
CA LEU A 795 -28.50 2.44 7.70
C LEU A 795 -27.35 2.18 8.68
N PRO A 796 -26.65 1.03 8.60
CA PRO A 796 -25.50 0.77 9.44
C PRO A 796 -24.35 1.72 9.14
N ASN A 797 -23.65 2.08 10.21
CA ASN A 797 -22.37 2.78 10.17
C ASN A 797 -21.20 1.84 10.29
N PHE A 798 -21.38 0.69 10.92
CA PHE A 798 -20.38 -0.37 10.97
C PHE A 798 -21.00 -1.70 10.57
N LEU A 799 -20.33 -2.38 9.64
CA LEU A 799 -20.56 -3.79 9.38
C LEU A 799 -19.40 -4.57 10.01
N ALA A 800 -19.63 -5.13 11.19
CA ALA A 800 -18.62 -5.84 11.95
C ALA A 800 -18.63 -7.33 11.58
N VAL A 801 -17.47 -7.86 11.16
CA VAL A 801 -17.32 -9.26 10.72
C VAL A 801 -16.11 -9.95 11.37
N ASP A 802 -16.23 -11.26 11.57
CA ASP A 802 -15.08 -12.15 11.69
C ASP A 802 -14.59 -12.51 10.29
N PHE A 803 -13.29 -12.45 9.98
CA PHE A 803 -12.70 -12.75 8.67
C PHE A 803 -13.10 -11.78 7.54
N VAL A 804 -12.45 -10.62 7.46
CA VAL A 804 -12.76 -9.60 6.43
C VAL A 804 -12.55 -10.06 4.98
N THR A 805 -11.69 -11.05 4.77
CA THR A 805 -11.29 -11.59 3.46
C THR A 805 -12.13 -12.77 2.97
N ARG A 806 -13.05 -13.29 3.81
CA ARG A 806 -13.79 -14.53 3.52
C ARG A 806 -15.24 -14.27 3.15
N GLY A 807 -15.45 -13.64 2.00
CA GLY A 807 -16.76 -13.42 1.43
C GLY A 807 -16.84 -13.88 -0.02
N ALA A 808 -17.91 -14.58 -0.38
CA ALA A 808 -18.22 -14.80 -1.78
C ALA A 808 -18.83 -13.53 -2.41
N ASP A 809 -18.68 -13.40 -3.73
CA ASP A 809 -19.27 -12.33 -4.55
C ASP A 809 -18.83 -10.90 -4.15
N GLY A 810 -17.57 -10.70 -3.77
CA GLY A 810 -17.03 -9.40 -3.32
C GLY A 810 -17.23 -9.12 -1.82
N GLY A 811 -17.90 -10.03 -1.11
CA GLY A 811 -17.84 -10.13 0.35
C GLY A 811 -18.23 -8.88 1.15
N PRO A 812 -17.57 -8.66 2.31
CA PRO A 812 -17.82 -7.52 3.19
C PRO A 812 -17.58 -6.15 2.54
N LEU A 813 -16.53 -6.00 1.75
CA LEU A 813 -16.17 -4.71 1.17
C LEU A 813 -17.24 -4.24 0.18
N ARG A 814 -17.66 -5.11 -0.74
CA ARG A 814 -18.77 -4.82 -1.66
C ARG A 814 -20.07 -4.52 -0.91
N ALA A 815 -20.33 -5.20 0.21
CA ALA A 815 -21.53 -4.94 1.00
C ALA A 815 -21.51 -3.52 1.59
N VAL A 816 -20.37 -3.08 2.11
CA VAL A 816 -20.18 -1.71 2.62
C VAL A 816 -20.32 -0.67 1.51
N GLU A 817 -19.73 -0.91 0.34
CA GLU A 817 -19.86 -0.03 -0.83
C GLU A 817 -21.32 0.15 -1.26
N GLU A 818 -22.07 -0.96 -1.31
CA GLU A 818 -23.48 -0.94 -1.70
C GLU A 818 -24.33 -0.20 -0.66
N ILE A 819 -24.07 -0.39 0.64
CA ILE A 819 -24.73 0.37 1.72
C ILE A 819 -24.40 1.87 1.59
N ASN A 820 -23.16 2.21 1.26
CA ASN A 820 -22.75 3.58 1.05
C ASN A 820 -23.46 4.25 -0.14
N LYS A 821 -23.74 3.53 -1.24
CA LYS A 821 -24.60 4.04 -2.33
C LYS A 821 -25.98 4.47 -1.83
N TYR A 822 -26.61 3.67 -0.96
CA TYR A 822 -27.89 4.02 -0.36
C TYR A 822 -27.80 5.24 0.57
N TRP A 823 -26.69 5.41 1.29
CA TRP A 823 -26.44 6.64 2.06
C TRP A 823 -26.44 7.86 1.12
N GLU A 824 -25.77 7.80 -0.03
CA GLU A 824 -25.70 8.92 -0.98
C GLU A 824 -27.08 9.31 -1.52
N GLU A 825 -27.85 8.31 -1.97
CA GLU A 825 -29.22 8.55 -2.46
C GLU A 825 -30.12 9.16 -1.39
N LYS A 826 -29.98 8.74 -0.14
CA LYS A 826 -30.76 9.26 0.99
C LYS A 826 -30.39 10.72 1.27
N ILE A 827 -29.10 11.05 1.31
CA ILE A 827 -28.61 12.41 1.54
C ILE A 827 -29.11 13.34 0.43
N LYS A 828 -29.00 12.92 -0.83
CA LYS A 828 -29.48 13.70 -1.97
C LYS A 828 -30.97 14.01 -1.88
N LYS A 829 -31.80 13.03 -1.49
CA LYS A 829 -33.25 13.24 -1.28
C LYS A 829 -33.54 14.19 -0.12
N GLN A 830 -32.75 14.14 0.96
CA GLN A 830 -32.89 15.09 2.07
C GLN A 830 -32.55 16.51 1.61
N GLU A 831 -31.44 16.71 0.90
CA GLU A 831 -31.06 18.01 0.34
C GLU A 831 -32.12 18.56 -0.62
N GLU A 832 -32.67 17.73 -1.52
CA GLU A 832 -33.78 18.10 -2.42
C GLU A 832 -35.07 18.49 -1.68
N TYR A 833 -35.31 17.97 -0.47
CA TYR A 833 -36.47 18.34 0.35
C TYR A 833 -36.28 19.66 1.10
N TYR A 834 -35.04 19.97 1.51
CA TYR A 834 -34.72 21.20 2.24
C TYR A 834 -34.59 22.44 1.33
N VAL A 835 -34.31 22.24 0.05
CA VAL A 835 -34.33 23.26 -1.01
C VAL A 835 -35.76 23.52 -1.46
#